data_AF-A0A809PT26-F1
#
_entry.id   AF-A0A809PT26-F1
#
_cell.length_a   1.000
_cell.length_b   1.000
_cell.length_c   1.000
_cell.angle_alpha   90.00
_cell.angle_beta   90.00
_cell.angle_gamma   90.00
#
_symmetry.space_group_name_H-M   'P 1'
#
loop_
_entity.id
_entity.type
_entity.pdbx_description
1 polymer ?
#
loop_
_entity_poly.entity_id
_entity_poly.type
_entity_poly.pdbx_seq_one_letter_code
_entity_poly.pdbx_strand_id
1 'polypeptide(L)'
;MRQPQGIVALLSDEVDGVVQPALRQVELTALDARLFPQAASLLVDWHSLQTASDLRSVWPAFWRVFWMTVPDAGNASMVVLPQTGVPRKPVATAAHPRAFRGTKYQPPKPAQPALDLCRWLADARLLDAFFAHHDFAALPVLDEQGQVLSLPAGFTPSSATLYLHHWNRPAQELPVLPEAFRRCLLWQLRACSADLQLAWLQIWHQHSSQYADEIARSQKLAVLARLCAMNTDNTHAAQLALLLPENRQTIFLAVVMREVQGSLSPQQMTADQLMRLHDLSDDDARFEFYLCNILRNLARQVSVEYSLTGCLLYEASDISELRDYVLTVSHDCQDVPLEAIARACKAAGTKSRVSLWDYCAKFPGLAHYLRETQWEKLSEPAADTWLHVFYNFMDEDEKEKMQAKWQVYLTLFSACHDVLISLPADRQNKLALMWRHFIGGWDDVRSLPQAVQDFLPFMHKLCLPPFKAEIDYGHSFVNIVETWPIDKRAEIIAIDDSVWRQLELACRREDNMNLLTSGSYSFVNLAPAFLRTSLMAAPARFFKTCNLLGSLHFERRQLFMKKVLNTDWFALDWHAMPPLVACQRMLDLSKEAGLDSPLPRRLREYLEDGLSLSPQQIARHCRLSLSRLPSLRLRALTAALWVEMDASFNLRETSAPARHALRLLAGLDKFSNRNNRKGLRRFLGHARDGNTLNYIQHPLNQAWYARHPRAQQAAWQAGLQCKVQTAQGDLTLAFEHDPFEVLMMGTYAGSCLGIGGLCDYSAVACLLDVNKQVLYARNEQGKVVARQLLAIDEGDQLVCFAVYPGNVSQDVKAAFKTYGLELATQLGITVYQDGDDSSYDVATILAQNWWDDGPWQEE
;
A
#
# COMPACT_ATOMS: atom_id res chain seq x y z
N MET A 1 11.85 44.02 10.42
CA MET A 1 12.79 45.09 10.04
C MET A 1 12.14 46.44 10.29
N ARG A 2 12.91 47.44 10.75
CA ARG A 2 12.40 48.80 10.95
C ARG A 2 12.90 49.72 9.83
N GLN A 3 11.98 50.50 9.29
CA GLN A 3 12.18 51.49 8.23
C GLN A 3 11.69 52.85 8.73
N PRO A 4 12.09 53.98 8.11
CA PRO A 4 11.60 55.29 8.51
C PRO A 4 10.07 55.40 8.48
N GLN A 5 9.41 54.71 7.56
CA GLN A 5 7.96 54.73 7.38
C GLN A 5 7.19 53.78 8.32
N GLY A 6 7.85 52.77 8.91
CA GLY A 6 7.15 51.72 9.66
C GLY A 6 8.01 50.50 9.99
N ILE A 7 7.37 49.46 10.49
CA ILE A 7 8.00 48.16 10.75
C ILE A 7 7.41 47.15 9.76
N VAL A 8 8.29 46.45 9.04
CA VAL A 8 7.92 45.37 8.12
C VAL A 8 8.37 44.02 8.66
N ALA A 9 7.55 42.99 8.51
CA ALA A 9 7.91 41.59 8.74
C ALA A 9 8.41 40.96 7.44
N LEU A 10 9.36 40.03 7.57
CA LEU A 10 9.78 39.14 6.48
C LEU A 10 9.07 37.80 6.66
N LEU A 11 8.27 37.39 5.68
CA LEU A 11 7.53 36.13 5.70
C LEU A 11 8.05 35.19 4.62
N SER A 12 8.15 33.91 4.95
CA SER A 12 8.32 32.84 3.98
C SER A 12 6.95 32.25 3.69
N ASP A 13 6.57 32.23 2.41
CA ASP A 13 5.30 31.65 1.98
C ASP A 13 5.49 30.14 1.65
N GLU A 14 4.42 29.36 1.79
CA GLU A 14 4.36 27.94 1.42
C GLU A 14 3.14 27.73 0.53
N VAL A 15 3.34 27.14 -0.65
CA VAL A 15 2.29 26.90 -1.64
C VAL A 15 2.30 25.41 -1.95
N ASP A 16 1.17 24.73 -1.74
CA ASP A 16 1.01 23.28 -1.96
C ASP A 16 2.07 22.42 -1.24
N GLY A 17 2.49 22.84 -0.03
CA GLY A 17 3.54 22.16 0.73
C GLY A 17 4.97 22.45 0.25
N VAL A 18 5.13 23.31 -0.77
CA VAL A 18 6.41 23.75 -1.31
C VAL A 18 6.73 25.15 -0.81
N VAL A 19 7.82 25.24 -0.06
CA VAL A 19 8.36 26.50 0.46
C VAL A 19 8.80 27.39 -0.69
N GLN A 20 8.29 28.62 -0.73
CA GLN A 20 8.71 29.59 -1.72
C GLN A 20 10.07 30.18 -1.32
N PRO A 21 11.04 30.27 -2.27
CA PRO A 21 12.41 30.70 -1.96
C PRO A 21 12.53 32.22 -1.74
N ALA A 22 11.50 33.00 -2.04
CA ALA A 22 11.49 34.44 -1.82
C ALA A 22 10.87 34.79 -0.45
N LEU A 23 11.55 35.64 0.32
CA LEU A 23 10.96 36.26 1.52
C LEU A 23 10.11 37.47 1.09
N ARG A 24 8.83 37.45 1.45
CA ARG A 24 7.90 38.56 1.20
C ARG A 24 7.98 39.58 2.33
N GLN A 25 8.03 40.86 1.98
CA GLN A 25 7.88 41.96 2.93
C GLN A 25 6.40 42.22 3.16
N VAL A 26 5.99 42.28 4.43
CA VAL A 26 4.62 42.61 4.83
C VAL A 26 4.68 43.67 5.91
N GLU A 27 3.89 44.74 5.78
CA GLU A 27 3.74 45.72 6.85
C GLU A 27 3.27 45.03 8.14
N LEU A 28 3.90 45.37 9.28
CA LEU A 28 3.57 44.73 10.56
C LEU A 28 2.09 44.94 10.94
N THR A 29 1.46 46.02 10.45
CA THR A 29 0.04 46.31 10.62
C THR A 29 -0.88 45.35 9.85
N ALA A 30 -0.37 44.73 8.78
CA ALA A 30 -1.09 43.77 7.94
C ALA A 30 -0.77 42.31 8.31
N LEU A 31 0.09 42.08 9.32
CA LEU A 31 0.49 40.75 9.77
C LEU A 31 -0.60 40.13 10.64
N ASP A 32 -0.92 38.84 10.41
CA ASP A 32 -1.82 38.08 11.28
C ASP A 32 -1.24 37.98 12.69
N ALA A 33 -2.01 38.41 13.69
CA ALA A 33 -1.60 38.41 15.10
C ALA A 33 -1.23 37.00 15.62
N ARG A 34 -1.70 35.93 14.97
CA ARG A 34 -1.33 34.55 15.30
C ARG A 34 0.13 34.23 14.95
N LEU A 35 0.69 34.88 13.93
CA LEU A 35 2.07 34.67 13.48
C LEU A 35 3.08 35.39 14.37
N PHE A 36 2.72 36.55 14.91
CA PHE A 36 3.55 37.31 15.83
C PHE A 36 2.68 38.03 16.87
N PRO A 37 2.38 37.40 18.03
CA PRO A 37 1.47 37.96 19.03
C PRO A 37 1.88 39.31 19.61
N GLN A 38 3.16 39.65 19.51
CA GLN A 38 3.76 40.90 20.00
C GLN A 38 3.62 42.06 18.97
N ALA A 39 3.01 41.83 17.80
CA ALA A 39 2.86 42.84 16.74
C ALA A 39 2.16 44.10 17.24
N ALA A 40 1.05 43.95 17.97
CA ALA A 40 0.26 45.08 18.46
C ALA A 40 1.02 45.93 19.49
N SER A 41 1.69 45.28 20.46
CA SER A 41 2.51 45.99 21.44
C SER A 41 3.71 46.70 20.79
N LEU A 42 4.34 46.05 19.82
CA LEU A 42 5.46 46.63 19.08
C LEU A 42 5.04 47.83 18.23
N LEU A 43 3.84 47.79 17.63
CA LEU A 43 3.26 48.93 16.92
C LEU A 43 2.95 50.09 17.88
N VAL A 44 2.41 49.81 19.07
CA VAL A 44 2.16 50.84 20.10
C VAL A 44 3.46 51.50 20.53
N ASP A 45 4.50 50.71 20.79
CA ASP A 45 5.83 51.21 21.12
C ASP A 45 6.40 52.07 19.97
N TRP A 46 6.27 51.62 18.72
CA TRP A 46 6.68 52.37 17.53
C TRP A 46 5.97 53.72 17.41
N HIS A 47 4.64 53.76 17.57
CA HIS A 47 3.87 55.01 17.54
C HIS A 47 4.27 55.96 18.68
N SER A 48 4.54 55.43 19.88
CA SER A 48 4.98 56.24 21.02
C SER A 48 6.29 56.97 20.73
N LEU A 49 7.22 56.31 20.01
CA LEU A 49 8.50 56.88 19.59
C LEU A 49 8.34 57.95 18.50
N GLN A 50 7.38 57.79 17.59
CA GLN A 50 7.08 58.79 16.56
C GLN A 50 6.59 60.12 17.17
N THR A 51 5.78 60.04 18.22
CA THR A 51 5.16 61.22 18.86
C THR A 51 5.91 61.73 20.09
N ALA A 52 7.08 61.16 20.40
CA ALA A 52 7.82 61.45 21.63
C ALA A 52 8.35 62.89 21.67
N SER A 53 8.05 63.59 22.77
CA SER A 53 8.64 64.90 23.11
C SER A 53 9.70 64.84 24.21
N ASP A 54 9.82 63.70 24.89
CA ASP A 54 10.81 63.43 25.95
C ASP A 54 11.30 61.97 25.88
N LEU A 55 12.62 61.78 25.99
CA LEU A 55 13.26 60.47 25.86
C LEU A 55 12.97 59.54 27.06
N ARG A 56 12.88 60.08 28.30
CA ARG A 56 12.68 59.24 29.50
C ARG A 56 11.34 58.52 29.44
N SER A 57 10.30 59.20 28.96
CA SER A 57 8.94 58.66 28.87
C SER A 57 8.79 57.47 27.92
N VAL A 58 9.66 57.37 26.90
CA VAL A 58 9.60 56.32 25.87
C VAL A 58 10.83 55.39 25.88
N TRP A 59 11.72 55.53 26.86
CA TRP A 59 12.97 54.77 26.93
C TRP A 59 12.78 53.24 26.98
N PRO A 60 11.80 52.69 27.73
CA PRO A 60 11.51 51.25 27.65
C PRO A 60 10.98 50.81 26.29
N ALA A 61 10.15 51.64 25.64
CA ALA A 61 9.61 51.37 24.31
C ALA A 61 10.73 51.40 23.24
N PHE A 62 11.69 52.31 23.37
CA PHE A 62 12.89 52.40 22.53
C PHE A 62 13.66 51.07 22.52
N TRP A 63 13.95 50.51 23.70
CA TRP A 63 14.70 49.26 23.81
C TRP A 63 13.90 48.05 23.38
N ARG A 64 12.60 47.96 23.68
CA ARG A 64 11.75 46.89 23.13
C ARG A 64 11.73 46.91 21.61
N VAL A 65 11.58 48.08 20.99
CA VAL A 65 11.66 48.24 19.53
C VAL A 65 13.04 47.85 19.00
N PHE A 66 14.12 48.26 19.67
CA PHE A 66 15.49 47.91 19.29
C PHE A 66 15.73 46.40 19.29
N TRP A 67 15.34 45.70 20.36
CA TRP A 67 15.56 44.24 20.50
C TRP A 67 14.60 43.41 19.65
N MET A 68 13.38 43.87 19.42
CA MET A 68 12.40 43.17 18.58
C MET A 68 12.56 43.43 17.09
N THR A 69 13.48 44.30 16.66
CA THR A 69 13.68 44.62 15.23
C THR A 69 15.14 44.74 14.84
N VAL A 70 15.40 44.77 13.53
CA VAL A 70 16.72 45.07 12.93
C VAL A 70 16.52 46.21 11.93
N PRO A 71 17.45 47.18 11.81
CA PRO A 71 17.28 48.29 10.89
C PRO A 71 17.40 47.78 9.45
N ASP A 72 16.49 48.21 8.59
CA ASP A 72 16.61 47.93 7.17
C ASP A 72 17.68 48.87 6.59
N ALA A 73 18.72 48.31 5.98
CA ALA A 73 19.82 49.07 5.40
C ALA A 73 19.37 49.79 4.11
N GLY A 74 18.57 50.84 4.28
CA GLY A 74 18.31 51.84 3.25
C GLY A 74 19.27 53.01 3.41
N ASN A 75 19.76 53.57 2.31
CA ASN A 75 20.57 54.79 2.29
C ASN A 75 19.74 56.01 2.72
N ALA A 76 19.51 56.19 4.01
CA ALA A 76 18.99 57.45 4.54
C ALA A 76 20.13 58.48 4.64
N SER A 77 19.89 59.71 4.19
CA SER A 77 20.84 60.82 4.31
C SER A 77 20.91 61.35 5.75
N MET A 78 22.12 61.68 6.22
CA MET A 78 22.37 62.16 7.58
C MET A 78 21.56 63.43 7.91
N VAL A 79 20.93 63.45 9.09
CA VAL A 79 20.32 64.65 9.68
C VAL A 79 21.11 65.04 10.94
N VAL A 80 21.28 66.35 11.13
CA VAL A 80 22.04 66.94 12.24
C VAL A 80 21.28 66.76 13.57
N LEU A 81 22.00 66.35 14.63
CA LEU A 81 21.46 66.26 16.01
C LEU A 81 20.77 67.56 16.44
N PRO A 82 19.58 67.52 17.09
CA PRO A 82 19.06 68.67 17.80
C PRO A 82 19.96 68.95 19.01
N GLN A 83 20.77 70.00 18.93
CA GLN A 83 21.50 70.48 20.10
C GLN A 83 20.47 70.96 21.14
N THR A 84 20.52 70.38 22.34
CA THR A 84 19.78 70.88 23.51
C THR A 84 20.33 72.25 23.90
N GLY A 85 19.82 73.30 23.26
CA GLY A 85 19.99 74.66 23.74
C GLY A 85 19.20 74.83 25.02
N VAL A 86 19.85 74.70 26.18
CA VAL A 86 19.27 75.14 27.45
C VAL A 86 18.98 76.64 27.32
N PRO A 87 17.73 77.12 27.43
CA PRO A 87 17.48 78.54 27.35
C PRO A 87 18.12 79.20 28.57
N ARG A 88 19.06 80.13 28.35
CA ARG A 88 19.61 80.96 29.44
C ARG A 88 18.45 81.71 30.09
N LYS A 89 18.25 81.50 31.40
CA LYS A 89 17.35 82.37 32.19
C LYS A 89 17.85 83.82 32.09
N PRO A 90 16.97 84.80 31.79
CA PRO A 90 17.38 86.19 31.73
C PRO A 90 17.81 86.65 33.13
N VAL A 91 18.97 87.30 33.22
CA VAL A 91 19.52 87.88 34.45
C VAL A 91 18.97 89.31 34.58
N ALA A 92 18.49 89.67 35.77
CA ALA A 92 18.01 91.02 36.06
C ALA A 92 19.18 92.02 35.99
N THR A 93 19.03 93.07 35.17
CA THR A 93 19.97 94.20 35.14
C THR A 93 19.35 95.42 35.84
N ALA A 94 20.20 96.36 36.27
CA ALA A 94 19.83 97.53 37.07
C ALA A 94 18.76 98.44 36.44
N ALA A 95 18.46 98.29 35.15
CA ALA A 95 17.38 99.02 34.48
C ALA A 95 15.98 98.39 34.68
N HIS A 96 15.86 97.13 35.13
CA HIS A 96 14.57 96.46 35.35
C HIS A 96 14.60 95.52 36.59
N PRO A 97 14.26 96.02 37.79
CA PRO A 97 14.35 95.25 39.04
C PRO A 97 13.19 94.26 39.27
N ARG A 98 12.18 94.23 38.40
CA ARG A 98 10.96 93.41 38.56
C ARG A 98 10.59 92.73 37.24
N ALA A 99 11.30 91.66 36.88
CA ALA A 99 10.79 90.73 35.90
C ALA A 99 9.70 89.88 36.56
N PHE A 100 8.47 90.00 36.06
CA PHE A 100 7.22 89.32 36.43
C PHE A 100 6.33 89.95 37.51
N ARG A 101 5.30 90.68 37.04
CA ARG A 101 3.89 90.31 37.26
C ARG A 101 2.98 91.18 36.37
N GLY A 102 2.22 90.55 35.47
CA GLY A 102 1.22 91.21 34.64
C GLY A 102 0.87 90.40 33.39
N THR A 103 -0.20 89.62 33.46
CA THR A 103 -0.76 88.78 32.39
C THR A 103 -1.50 89.64 31.34
N LYS A 104 -1.04 89.63 30.08
CA LYS A 104 -1.95 89.91 28.95
C LYS A 104 -1.53 89.34 27.58
N TYR A 105 -0.28 88.87 27.40
CA TYR A 105 0.14 88.17 26.18
C TYR A 105 1.13 87.05 26.53
N GLN A 106 0.63 85.82 26.69
CA GLN A 106 1.50 84.64 26.56
C GLN A 106 1.63 84.33 25.06
N PRO A 107 2.85 84.26 24.49
CA PRO A 107 3.01 83.71 23.16
C PRO A 107 2.56 82.24 23.20
N PRO A 108 1.97 81.70 22.11
CA PRO A 108 1.63 80.29 22.06
C PRO A 108 2.89 79.48 22.38
N LYS A 109 2.76 78.50 23.29
CA LYS A 109 3.85 77.57 23.63
C LYS A 109 4.43 77.08 22.30
N PRO A 110 5.73 77.31 22.00
CA PRO A 110 6.32 76.72 20.81
C PRO A 110 6.10 75.21 20.92
N ALA A 111 5.54 74.61 19.85
CA ALA A 111 5.38 73.17 19.79
C ALA A 111 6.75 72.54 20.09
N GLN A 112 6.83 71.70 21.11
CA GLN A 112 8.06 70.98 21.38
C GLN A 112 8.39 70.17 20.12
N PRO A 113 9.61 70.30 19.56
CA PRO A 113 9.98 69.50 18.40
C PRO A 113 9.93 68.02 18.80
N ALA A 114 9.20 67.22 18.02
CA ALA A 114 9.19 65.77 18.18
C ALA A 114 10.62 65.25 17.97
N LEU A 115 11.07 64.32 18.81
CA LEU A 115 12.44 63.79 18.79
C LEU A 115 12.73 62.90 17.57
N ASP A 116 11.69 62.53 16.79
CA ASP A 116 11.73 61.64 15.61
C ASP A 116 12.62 60.39 15.80
N LEU A 117 12.45 59.72 16.95
CA LEU A 117 13.30 58.59 17.37
C LEU A 117 13.24 57.41 16.39
N CYS A 118 12.15 57.26 15.65
CA CYS A 118 11.99 56.22 14.63
C CYS A 118 12.99 56.35 13.48
N ARG A 119 13.30 57.57 13.01
CA ARG A 119 14.35 57.78 11.99
C ARG A 119 15.74 57.38 12.50
N TRP A 120 16.05 57.70 13.75
CA TRP A 120 17.33 57.33 14.38
C TRP A 120 17.45 55.83 14.56
N LEU A 121 16.38 55.16 14.99
CA LEU A 121 16.35 53.70 15.10
C LEU A 121 16.49 53.04 13.73
N ALA A 122 15.87 53.56 12.68
CA ALA A 122 15.86 52.95 11.35
C ALA A 122 17.23 52.92 10.65
N ASP A 123 18.20 53.76 11.03
CA ASP A 123 19.56 53.78 10.45
C ASP A 123 20.62 53.52 11.52
N ALA A 124 21.40 52.45 11.35
CA ALA A 124 22.44 52.05 12.31
C ALA A 124 23.49 53.15 12.56
N ARG A 125 23.84 53.97 11.55
CA ARG A 125 24.83 55.04 11.69
C ARG A 125 24.30 56.19 12.53
N LEU A 126 23.03 56.54 12.32
CA LEU A 126 22.34 57.55 13.12
C LEU A 126 22.19 57.06 14.56
N LEU A 127 21.81 55.79 14.74
CA LEU A 127 21.70 55.17 16.06
C LEU A 127 23.04 55.15 16.81
N ASP A 128 24.13 54.80 16.12
CA ASP A 128 25.48 54.79 16.72
C ASP A 128 25.96 56.20 17.07
N ALA A 129 25.67 57.20 16.21
CA ALA A 129 25.95 58.60 16.51
C ALA A 129 25.13 59.11 17.71
N PHE A 130 23.89 58.66 17.84
CA PHE A 130 23.05 58.92 19.00
C PHE A 130 23.64 58.28 20.28
N PHE A 131 24.03 57.00 20.23
CA PHE A 131 24.67 56.34 21.36
C PHE A 131 25.99 57.00 21.78
N ALA A 132 26.81 57.46 20.83
CA ALA A 132 28.06 58.14 21.11
C ALA A 132 27.92 59.47 21.89
N HIS A 133 26.72 60.05 21.92
CA HIS A 133 26.44 61.32 22.60
C HIS A 133 25.41 61.19 23.73
N HIS A 134 24.92 59.97 23.99
CA HIS A 134 23.92 59.71 25.02
C HIS A 134 24.56 59.42 26.38
N ASP A 135 23.94 59.91 27.45
CA ASP A 135 24.36 59.65 28.83
C ASP A 135 23.70 58.37 29.37
N PHE A 136 24.39 57.25 29.21
CA PHE A 136 23.95 55.94 29.71
C PHE A 136 23.97 55.81 31.23
N ALA A 137 24.59 56.74 31.97
CA ALA A 137 24.48 56.76 33.43
C ALA A 137 23.12 57.33 33.88
N ALA A 138 22.56 58.27 33.12
CA ALA A 138 21.24 58.86 33.38
C ALA A 138 20.08 57.98 32.87
N LEU A 139 20.26 57.32 31.73
CA LEU A 139 19.29 56.39 31.14
C LEU A 139 20.03 55.14 30.63
N PRO A 140 20.11 54.07 31.43
CA PRO A 140 20.90 52.88 31.10
C PRO A 140 20.29 52.08 29.96
N VAL A 141 21.11 51.26 29.29
CA VAL A 141 20.62 50.28 28.31
C VAL A 141 19.71 49.28 29.01
N LEU A 142 18.54 49.04 28.44
CA LEU A 142 17.62 48.01 28.91
C LEU A 142 17.70 46.79 27.99
N ASP A 143 17.60 45.59 28.55
CA ASP A 143 17.43 44.35 27.80
C ASP A 143 15.99 44.20 27.27
N GLU A 144 15.70 43.10 26.61
CA GLU A 144 14.38 42.81 26.04
C GLU A 144 13.28 42.64 27.11
N GLN A 145 13.65 42.30 28.36
CA GLN A 145 12.76 42.20 29.52
C GLN A 145 12.62 43.55 30.27
N GLY A 146 13.36 44.59 29.85
CA GLY A 146 13.35 45.90 30.47
C GLY A 146 14.25 46.03 31.70
N GLN A 147 15.13 45.06 31.97
CA GLN A 147 16.14 45.17 33.02
C GLN A 147 17.40 45.87 32.51
N VAL A 148 18.20 46.40 33.44
CA VAL A 148 19.44 47.09 33.08
C VAL A 148 20.47 46.09 32.57
N LEU A 149 20.85 46.24 31.30
CA LEU A 149 21.90 45.44 30.68
C LEU A 149 23.25 45.87 31.25
N SER A 150 23.97 44.92 31.85
CA SER A 150 25.28 45.19 32.46
C SER A 150 26.34 45.34 31.36
N LEU A 151 26.82 46.57 31.15
CA LEU A 151 27.91 46.89 30.23
C LEU A 151 29.20 47.20 31.00
N PRO A 152 30.40 46.93 30.42
CA PRO A 152 31.67 47.27 31.06
C PRO A 152 31.76 48.78 31.39
N ALA A 153 32.36 49.13 32.52
CA ALA A 153 32.49 50.52 32.94
C ALA A 153 33.29 51.35 31.92
N GLY A 154 32.75 52.49 31.47
CA GLY A 154 33.36 53.35 30.45
C GLY A 154 33.14 52.89 29.00
N PHE A 155 32.39 51.82 28.78
CA PHE A 155 32.02 51.34 27.45
C PHE A 155 30.88 52.16 26.84
N THR A 156 31.08 52.68 25.64
CA THR A 156 30.01 53.31 24.86
C THR A 156 29.44 52.28 23.89
N PRO A 157 28.17 51.86 24.04
CA PRO A 157 27.57 50.86 23.17
C PRO A 157 27.38 51.40 21.75
N SER A 158 27.61 50.56 20.76
CA SER A 158 27.10 50.70 19.39
C SER A 158 26.00 49.66 19.13
N SER A 159 25.18 49.89 18.12
CA SER A 159 24.20 48.94 17.61
C SER A 159 24.83 47.57 17.33
N ALA A 160 26.03 47.54 16.73
CA ALA A 160 26.78 46.30 16.50
C ALA A 160 27.16 45.59 17.80
N THR A 161 27.68 46.32 18.80
CA THR A 161 28.06 45.73 20.09
C THR A 161 26.87 45.22 20.90
N LEU A 162 25.69 45.80 20.69
CA LEU A 162 24.47 45.37 21.37
C LEU A 162 23.88 44.12 20.70
N TYR A 163 23.84 44.07 19.37
CA TYR A 163 23.42 42.85 18.65
C TYR A 163 24.37 41.66 18.88
N LEU A 164 25.66 41.93 19.14
CA LEU A 164 26.70 40.94 19.42
C LEU A 164 27.16 40.97 20.87
N HIS A 165 26.32 41.42 21.82
CA HIS A 165 26.74 41.64 23.21
C HIS A 165 27.26 40.36 23.90
N HIS A 166 26.86 39.17 23.43
CA HIS A 166 27.38 37.89 23.88
C HIS A 166 28.87 37.65 23.55
N TRP A 167 29.47 38.41 22.63
CA TRP A 167 30.86 38.22 22.20
C TRP A 167 31.89 38.74 23.21
N ASN A 168 31.49 39.56 24.20
CA ASN A 168 32.39 40.13 25.21
C ASN A 168 33.67 40.77 24.61
N ARG A 169 33.56 41.43 23.44
CA ARG A 169 34.68 42.10 22.75
C ARG A 169 34.41 43.58 22.49
N PRO A 170 35.45 44.43 22.38
CA PRO A 170 35.32 45.80 21.93
C PRO A 170 34.72 45.89 20.51
N ALA A 171 33.97 46.96 20.22
CA ALA A 171 33.32 47.18 18.92
C ALA A 171 34.26 47.02 17.71
N GLN A 172 35.52 47.42 17.88
CA GLN A 172 36.56 47.43 16.85
C GLN A 172 37.04 46.01 16.47
N GLU A 173 36.79 45.03 17.34
CA GLU A 173 37.17 43.62 17.15
C GLU A 173 36.01 42.75 16.67
N LEU A 174 34.80 43.31 16.56
CA LEU A 174 33.63 42.60 16.06
C LEU A 174 33.68 42.48 14.54
N PRO A 175 33.26 41.35 13.95
CA PRO A 175 33.23 41.19 12.51
C PRO A 175 32.20 42.13 11.88
N VAL A 176 32.54 42.69 10.72
CA VAL A 176 31.57 43.44 9.91
C VAL A 176 30.57 42.44 9.33
N LEU A 177 29.32 42.51 9.78
CA LEU A 177 28.27 41.60 9.34
C LEU A 177 27.73 42.00 7.95
N PRO A 178 27.73 41.08 6.97
CA PRO A 178 27.11 41.32 5.65
C PRO A 178 25.66 41.77 5.77
N GLU A 179 25.24 42.69 4.90
CA GLU A 179 23.90 43.30 4.96
C GLU A 179 22.77 42.26 4.87
N ALA A 180 22.89 41.31 3.95
CA ALA A 180 21.92 40.22 3.81
C ALA A 180 21.88 39.29 5.02
N PHE A 181 23.03 39.02 5.68
CA PHE A 181 23.06 38.26 6.93
C PHE A 181 22.35 39.01 8.06
N ARG A 182 22.61 40.32 8.18
CA ARG A 182 21.93 41.19 9.15
C ARG A 182 20.42 41.19 8.95
N ARG A 183 19.97 41.28 7.70
CA ARG A 183 18.53 41.29 7.36
C ARG A 183 17.84 39.96 7.68
N CYS A 184 18.45 38.84 7.34
CA CYS A 184 17.76 37.55 7.31
C CYS A 184 18.04 36.64 8.52
N LEU A 185 19.19 36.75 9.19
CA LEU A 185 19.59 35.82 10.27
C LEU A 185 19.80 36.52 11.62
N LEU A 186 20.36 37.74 11.64
CA LEU A 186 20.79 38.38 12.89
C LEU A 186 19.66 38.53 13.92
N TRP A 187 18.44 38.82 13.48
CA TRP A 187 17.31 38.90 14.39
C TRP A 187 17.06 37.60 15.12
N GLN A 188 17.11 36.45 14.43
CA GLN A 188 16.88 35.13 15.06
C GLN A 188 17.99 34.78 16.04
N LEU A 189 19.23 35.17 15.72
CA LEU A 189 20.42 34.81 16.49
C LEU A 189 20.71 35.73 17.69
N ARG A 190 19.93 36.80 17.89
CA ARG A 190 20.22 37.86 18.88
C ARG A 190 20.34 37.38 20.33
N ALA A 191 19.65 36.29 20.68
CA ALA A 191 19.63 35.70 22.01
C ALA A 191 20.60 34.50 22.16
N CYS A 192 21.29 34.14 21.08
CA CYS A 192 22.19 33.00 21.03
C CYS A 192 23.59 33.34 21.55
N SER A 193 24.35 32.32 21.99
CA SER A 193 25.74 32.49 22.39
C SER A 193 26.62 33.00 21.24
N ALA A 194 27.74 33.63 21.58
CA ALA A 194 28.71 34.12 20.61
C ALA A 194 29.21 33.02 19.66
N ASP A 195 29.45 31.82 20.19
CA ASP A 195 29.92 30.66 19.42
C ASP A 195 28.92 30.26 18.34
N LEU A 196 27.62 30.27 18.67
CA LEU A 196 26.56 29.90 17.74
C LEU A 196 26.32 30.99 16.69
N GLN A 197 26.37 32.26 17.09
CA GLN A 197 26.32 33.39 16.16
C GLN A 197 27.49 33.34 15.16
N LEU A 198 28.70 33.04 15.63
CA LEU A 198 29.89 32.89 14.79
C LEU A 198 29.75 31.70 13.84
N ALA A 199 29.25 30.55 14.33
CA ALA A 199 29.03 29.37 13.50
C ALA A 199 28.08 29.65 12.34
N TRP A 200 26.92 30.28 12.60
CA TRP A 200 25.98 30.67 11.55
C TRP A 200 26.57 31.70 10.57
N LEU A 201 27.37 32.65 11.06
CA LEU A 201 28.05 33.63 10.21
C LEU A 201 29.08 32.95 9.27
N GLN A 202 29.85 31.97 9.77
CA GLN A 202 30.80 31.20 8.98
C GLN A 202 30.09 30.37 7.90
N ILE A 203 29.02 29.67 8.27
CA ILE A 203 28.17 28.90 7.35
C ILE A 203 27.60 29.81 6.27
N TRP A 204 27.05 30.95 6.66
CA TRP A 204 26.51 31.92 5.71
C TRP A 204 27.57 32.42 4.72
N HIS A 205 28.77 32.72 5.20
CA HIS A 205 29.87 33.15 4.34
C HIS A 205 30.27 32.08 3.32
N GLN A 206 30.38 30.82 3.76
CA GLN A 206 30.75 29.69 2.92
C GLN A 206 29.69 29.40 1.85
N HIS A 207 28.40 29.48 2.22
CA HIS A 207 27.32 29.35 1.25
C HIS A 207 27.27 30.56 0.30
N SER A 208 27.49 31.78 0.78
CA SER A 208 27.43 33.00 -0.06
C SER A 208 28.57 33.09 -1.09
N SER A 209 29.74 32.53 -0.79
CA SER A 209 30.91 32.60 -1.69
C SER A 209 30.86 31.59 -2.84
N GLN A 210 29.97 30.59 -2.78
CA GLN A 210 29.84 29.54 -3.80
C GLN A 210 29.04 29.97 -5.04
N TYR A 211 28.25 31.04 -4.97
CA TYR A 211 27.31 31.42 -6.05
C TYR A 211 27.77 32.67 -6.79
N ALA A 212 27.87 32.60 -8.12
CA ALA A 212 28.11 33.76 -8.99
C ALA A 212 26.81 34.52 -9.30
N ASP A 213 25.69 33.81 -9.51
CA ASP A 213 24.38 34.39 -9.78
C ASP A 213 23.74 34.97 -8.52
N GLU A 214 23.22 36.19 -8.61
CA GLU A 214 22.63 36.93 -7.50
C GLU A 214 21.25 36.36 -7.11
N ILE A 215 20.49 35.84 -8.07
CA ILE A 215 19.16 35.25 -7.83
C ILE A 215 19.31 33.92 -7.08
N ALA A 216 20.12 32.99 -7.60
CA ALA A 216 20.39 31.71 -6.94
C ALA A 216 20.98 31.90 -5.52
N ARG A 217 21.91 32.85 -5.37
CA ARG A 217 22.46 33.23 -4.05
C ARG A 217 21.36 33.68 -3.10
N SER A 218 20.46 34.57 -3.54
CA SER A 218 19.37 35.06 -2.70
C SER A 218 18.40 33.95 -2.28
N GLN A 219 18.03 33.05 -3.20
CA GLN A 219 17.10 31.95 -2.93
C GLN A 219 17.66 30.99 -1.87
N LYS A 220 18.93 30.63 -1.97
CA LYS A 220 19.55 29.71 -1.01
C LYS A 220 19.79 30.35 0.36
N LEU A 221 20.16 31.62 0.39
CA LEU A 221 20.30 32.35 1.65
C LEU A 221 18.96 32.46 2.40
N ALA A 222 17.83 32.52 1.68
CA ALA A 222 16.50 32.46 2.28
C ALA A 222 16.20 31.08 2.90
N VAL A 223 16.59 29.98 2.24
CA VAL A 223 16.48 28.62 2.78
C VAL A 223 17.29 28.46 4.08
N LEU A 224 18.53 28.98 4.12
CA LEU A 224 19.37 28.97 5.33
C LEU A 224 18.78 29.82 6.46
N ALA A 225 18.24 31.00 6.14
CA ALA A 225 17.58 31.85 7.11
C ALA A 225 16.34 31.17 7.72
N ARG A 226 15.57 30.42 6.92
CA ARG A 226 14.44 29.62 7.41
C ARG A 226 14.89 28.49 8.31
N LEU A 227 15.92 27.74 7.93
CA LEU A 227 16.48 26.68 8.78
C LEU A 227 16.93 27.24 10.14
N CYS A 228 17.65 28.37 10.13
CA CYS A 228 18.08 29.08 11.33
C CYS A 228 16.89 29.53 12.19
N ALA A 229 15.82 30.05 11.57
CA ALA A 229 14.60 30.45 12.27
C ALA A 229 13.83 29.28 12.89
N MET A 230 13.90 28.08 12.30
CA MET A 230 13.26 26.88 12.82
C MET A 230 14.03 26.28 14.00
N ASN A 231 15.36 26.28 13.94
CA ASN A 231 16.21 25.73 15.00
C ASN A 231 17.53 26.49 15.09
N THR A 232 17.56 27.57 15.89
CA THR A 232 18.74 28.42 16.04
C THR A 232 19.94 27.66 16.61
N ASP A 233 19.67 26.71 17.51
CA ASP A 233 20.65 26.00 18.34
C ASP A 233 21.36 24.86 17.61
N ASN A 234 20.94 24.55 16.38
CA ASN A 234 21.50 23.45 15.59
C ASN A 234 21.97 23.92 14.21
N THR A 235 23.29 23.94 14.02
CA THR A 235 23.94 24.32 12.76
C THR A 235 24.31 23.13 11.88
N HIS A 236 24.15 21.90 12.38
CA HIS A 236 24.73 20.69 11.78
C HIS A 236 24.20 20.42 10.36
N ALA A 237 22.89 20.54 10.14
CA ALA A 237 22.31 20.38 8.79
C ALA A 237 22.89 21.41 7.80
N ALA A 238 23.07 22.66 8.22
CA ALA A 238 23.63 23.70 7.36
C ALA A 238 25.12 23.48 7.04
N GLN A 239 25.85 22.86 7.97
CA GLN A 239 27.24 22.42 7.77
C GLN A 239 27.32 21.22 6.83
N LEU A 240 26.47 20.21 7.00
CA LEU A 240 26.38 19.05 6.13
C LEU A 240 26.08 19.44 4.68
N ALA A 241 25.18 20.41 4.47
CA ALA A 241 24.84 20.88 3.14
C ALA A 241 26.05 21.41 2.35
N LEU A 242 27.08 21.95 3.01
CA LEU A 242 28.29 22.47 2.35
C LEU A 242 29.15 21.38 1.70
N LEU A 243 28.96 20.13 2.09
CA LEU A 243 29.67 18.98 1.53
C LEU A 243 29.12 18.57 0.16
N LEU A 244 27.89 18.96 -0.15
CA LEU A 244 27.19 18.57 -1.37
C LEU A 244 27.45 19.56 -2.53
N PRO A 245 27.30 19.12 -3.79
CA PRO A 245 27.27 20.02 -4.94
C PRO A 245 26.11 21.02 -4.88
N GLU A 246 26.27 22.15 -5.56
CA GLU A 246 25.39 23.33 -5.52
C GLU A 246 23.90 23.01 -5.64
N ASN A 247 23.54 22.18 -6.63
CA ASN A 247 22.19 21.71 -6.93
C ASN A 247 21.57 20.92 -5.76
N ARG A 248 22.35 20.08 -5.08
CA ARG A 248 21.85 19.22 -4.00
C ARG A 248 21.79 19.89 -2.63
N GLN A 249 22.51 20.99 -2.42
CA GLN A 249 22.47 21.69 -1.13
C GLN A 249 21.06 22.22 -0.83
N THR A 250 20.41 22.83 -1.83
CA THR A 250 19.04 23.34 -1.68
C THR A 250 18.04 22.22 -1.46
N ILE A 251 18.16 21.11 -2.21
CA ILE A 251 17.34 19.91 -2.03
C ILE A 251 17.49 19.39 -0.60
N PHE A 252 18.72 19.18 -0.14
CA PHE A 252 18.99 18.66 1.19
C PHE A 252 18.35 19.50 2.31
N LEU A 253 18.58 20.81 2.28
CA LEU A 253 18.04 21.73 3.28
C LEU A 253 16.50 21.78 3.24
N ALA A 254 15.90 21.75 2.05
CA ALA A 254 14.45 21.71 1.90
C ALA A 254 13.84 20.43 2.51
N VAL A 255 14.42 19.26 2.24
CA VAL A 255 13.95 17.99 2.80
C VAL A 255 14.14 17.95 4.32
N VAL A 256 15.27 18.44 4.86
CA VAL A 256 15.51 18.52 6.32
C VAL A 256 14.46 19.39 7.02
N MET A 257 14.09 20.54 6.44
CA MET A 257 13.02 21.38 6.98
C MET A 257 11.66 20.67 6.92
N ARG A 258 11.37 19.94 5.84
CA ARG A 258 10.11 19.24 5.63
C ARG A 258 9.94 18.03 6.56
N GLU A 259 10.92 17.15 6.60
CA GLU A 259 10.77 15.81 7.21
C GLU A 259 11.19 15.76 8.69
N VAL A 260 12.15 16.59 9.12
CA VAL A 260 12.65 16.63 10.52
C VAL A 260 12.58 18.04 11.13
N GLN A 261 11.80 18.94 10.53
CA GLN A 261 11.55 20.30 11.04
C GLN A 261 12.84 21.09 11.32
N GLY A 262 13.89 20.87 10.52
CA GLY A 262 15.17 21.56 10.69
C GLY A 262 16.06 21.00 11.81
N SER A 263 15.62 19.98 12.54
CA SER A 263 16.36 19.40 13.66
C SER A 263 17.08 18.10 13.26
N LEU A 264 18.36 18.21 12.92
CA LEU A 264 19.23 17.07 12.62
C LEU A 264 20.53 17.17 13.42
N SER A 265 20.77 16.27 14.36
CA SER A 265 21.96 16.31 15.21
C SER A 265 23.15 15.53 14.61
N PRO A 266 24.39 15.79 15.06
CA PRO A 266 25.56 15.03 14.66
C PRO A 266 25.48 13.52 14.97
N GLN A 267 24.69 13.12 15.97
CA GLN A 267 24.49 11.71 16.29
C GLN A 267 23.47 11.04 15.35
N GLN A 268 22.61 11.82 14.70
CA GLN A 268 21.54 11.31 13.84
C GLN A 268 22.02 11.04 12.41
N MET A 269 22.82 11.93 11.83
CA MET A 269 23.40 11.76 10.49
C MET A 269 24.80 12.33 10.43
N THR A 270 25.76 11.53 9.97
CA THR A 270 27.16 11.96 9.83
C THR A 270 27.47 12.48 8.43
N ALA A 271 28.60 13.18 8.29
CA ALA A 271 29.13 13.61 6.99
C ALA A 271 29.38 12.44 6.04
N ASP A 272 29.95 11.34 6.55
CA ASP A 272 30.19 10.12 5.79
C ASP A 272 28.90 9.53 5.22
N GLN A 273 27.86 9.42 6.04
CA GLN A 273 26.56 8.90 5.60
C GLN A 273 25.90 9.78 4.52
N LEU A 274 26.04 11.11 4.62
CA LEU A 274 25.56 12.02 3.60
C LEU A 274 26.32 11.88 2.29
N MET A 275 27.64 11.74 2.35
CA MET A 275 28.46 11.55 1.15
C MET A 275 28.17 10.20 0.49
N ARG A 276 28.00 9.13 1.27
CA ARG A 276 27.55 7.84 0.73
C ARG A 276 26.19 7.94 0.05
N LEU A 277 25.25 8.70 0.61
CA LEU A 277 23.96 8.98 -0.03
C LEU A 277 24.14 9.75 -1.35
N HIS A 278 25.03 10.74 -1.37
CA HIS A 278 25.33 11.50 -2.58
C HIS A 278 25.89 10.60 -3.68
N ASP A 279 26.83 9.72 -3.33
CA ASP A 279 27.53 8.85 -4.27
C ASP A 279 26.66 7.67 -4.79
N LEU A 280 25.49 7.42 -4.20
CA LEU A 280 24.59 6.34 -4.64
C LEU A 280 23.96 6.58 -6.01
N SER A 281 23.75 7.85 -6.39
CA SER A 281 23.10 8.19 -7.64
C SER A 281 23.47 9.60 -8.08
N ASP A 282 23.66 9.80 -9.39
CA ASP A 282 23.87 11.10 -10.01
C ASP A 282 22.54 11.86 -10.27
N ASP A 283 21.39 11.19 -10.15
CA ASP A 283 20.07 11.77 -10.34
C ASP A 283 19.59 12.50 -9.08
N ASP A 284 19.30 13.80 -9.22
CA ASP A 284 18.82 14.66 -8.13
C ASP A 284 17.43 14.26 -7.60
N ALA A 285 16.55 13.74 -8.46
CA ALA A 285 15.23 13.25 -8.04
C ALA A 285 15.35 11.97 -7.20
N ARG A 286 16.28 11.08 -7.57
CA ARG A 286 16.62 9.89 -6.76
C ARG A 286 17.24 10.27 -5.43
N PHE A 287 18.19 11.22 -5.44
CA PHE A 287 18.80 11.74 -4.21
C PHE A 287 17.75 12.32 -3.27
N GLU A 288 16.82 13.16 -3.78
CA GLU A 288 15.72 13.69 -2.97
C GLU A 288 14.87 12.56 -2.40
N PHE A 289 14.46 11.60 -3.23
CA PHE A 289 13.64 10.46 -2.81
C PHE A 289 14.29 9.65 -1.68
N TYR A 290 15.58 9.31 -1.80
CA TYR A 290 16.30 8.59 -0.76
C TYR A 290 16.43 9.40 0.52
N LEU A 291 16.80 10.68 0.41
CA LEU A 291 16.90 11.56 1.57
C LEU A 291 15.57 11.68 2.33
N CYS A 292 14.46 11.80 1.59
CA CYS A 292 13.11 11.82 2.18
C CYS A 292 12.85 10.57 3.02
N ASN A 293 13.11 9.40 2.45
CA ASN A 293 12.86 8.14 3.14
C ASN A 293 13.80 7.95 4.34
N ILE A 294 15.08 8.29 4.21
CA ILE A 294 16.06 8.24 5.32
C ILE A 294 15.60 9.13 6.49
N LEU A 295 15.21 10.38 6.22
CA LEU A 295 14.79 11.31 7.28
C LEU A 295 13.44 10.93 7.90
N ARG A 296 12.51 10.38 7.11
CA ARG A 296 11.27 9.78 7.61
C ARG A 296 11.51 8.57 8.50
N ASN A 297 12.49 7.75 8.16
CA ASN A 297 12.90 6.58 8.95
C ASN A 297 13.59 7.03 10.24
N LEU A 298 14.43 8.05 10.18
CA LEU A 298 15.06 8.65 11.36
C LEU A 298 14.02 9.19 12.36
N ALA A 299 12.95 9.83 11.89
CA ALA A 299 11.84 10.26 12.73
C ALA A 299 11.12 9.09 13.43
N ARG A 300 11.24 7.87 12.88
CA ARG A 300 10.76 6.60 13.47
C ARG A 300 11.84 5.86 14.27
N GLN A 301 12.97 6.50 14.58
CA GLN A 301 14.11 5.93 15.30
C GLN A 301 14.84 4.80 14.55
N VAL A 302 14.70 4.73 13.23
CA VAL A 302 15.49 3.83 12.37
C VAL A 302 16.81 4.51 12.01
N SER A 303 17.93 3.79 12.06
CA SER A 303 19.23 4.39 11.73
C SER A 303 19.35 4.78 10.26
N VAL A 304 20.19 5.78 10.01
CA VAL A 304 20.60 6.17 8.66
C VAL A 304 21.34 5.03 7.96
N GLU A 305 22.15 4.25 8.69
CA GLU A 305 22.93 3.14 8.12
C GLU A 305 22.03 2.04 7.52
N TYR A 306 20.98 1.65 8.25
CA TYR A 306 20.01 0.69 7.75
C TYR A 306 19.22 1.23 6.56
N SER A 307 18.85 2.51 6.60
CA SER A 307 18.14 3.16 5.48
C SER A 307 19.01 3.28 4.22
N LEU A 308 20.31 3.61 4.36
CA LEU A 308 21.27 3.61 3.26
C LEU A 308 21.41 2.24 2.61
N THR A 309 21.37 1.18 3.44
CA THR A 309 21.40 -0.20 2.95
C THR A 309 20.20 -0.50 2.04
N GLY A 310 19.00 -0.04 2.41
CA GLY A 310 17.81 -0.14 1.57
C GLY A 310 17.93 0.64 0.25
N CYS A 311 18.50 1.85 0.28
CA CYS A 311 18.75 2.65 -0.93
C CYS A 311 19.74 1.95 -1.88
N LEU A 312 20.79 1.34 -1.33
CA LEU A 312 21.79 0.61 -2.12
C LEU A 312 21.19 -0.64 -2.79
N LEU A 313 20.30 -1.35 -2.10
CA LEU A 313 19.54 -2.46 -2.67
C LEU A 313 18.51 -2.03 -3.72
N TYR A 314 17.95 -0.82 -3.57
CA TYR A 314 17.07 -0.23 -4.56
C TYR A 314 17.81 0.03 -5.87
N GLU A 315 18.99 0.66 -5.82
CA GLU A 315 19.85 0.87 -7.00
C GLU A 315 20.24 -0.45 -7.67
N ALA A 316 20.56 -1.48 -6.86
CA ALA A 316 20.86 -2.81 -7.38
C ALA A 316 19.64 -3.52 -8.02
N SER A 317 18.43 -2.99 -7.88
CA SER A 317 17.19 -3.60 -8.39
C SER A 317 16.81 -3.14 -9.80
N ASP A 318 17.55 -2.18 -10.39
CA ASP A 318 17.31 -1.68 -11.75
C ASP A 318 15.84 -1.27 -11.95
N ILE A 319 15.35 -0.48 -10.99
CA ILE A 319 14.01 0.10 -10.97
C ILE A 319 14.13 1.52 -11.54
N SER A 320 13.37 1.83 -12.60
CA SER A 320 13.35 3.15 -13.24
C SER A 320 12.37 4.11 -12.57
N GLU A 321 11.23 3.61 -12.08
CA GLU A 321 10.14 4.43 -11.57
C GLU A 321 10.15 4.57 -10.05
N LEU A 322 10.17 5.81 -9.57
CA LEU A 322 10.20 6.14 -8.14
C LEU A 322 8.85 5.95 -7.42
N ARG A 323 7.75 5.80 -8.16
CA ARG A 323 6.38 5.81 -7.60
C ARG A 323 5.97 4.47 -6.99
N ASP A 324 6.56 3.37 -7.44
CA ASP A 324 6.07 2.02 -7.11
C ASP A 324 6.66 1.45 -5.82
N TYR A 325 7.58 2.17 -5.17
CA TYR A 325 8.33 1.66 -4.03
C TYR A 325 8.37 2.64 -2.87
N VAL A 326 8.30 2.06 -1.67
CA VAL A 326 8.39 2.79 -0.40
C VAL A 326 9.57 2.23 0.38
N LEU A 327 10.58 3.07 0.64
CA LEU A 327 11.75 2.75 1.49
C LEU A 327 11.51 3.09 2.97
N THR A 328 10.25 3.35 3.32
CA THR A 328 9.84 3.66 4.69
C THR A 328 9.68 2.37 5.49
N VAL A 329 10.40 2.27 6.60
CA VAL A 329 10.42 1.10 7.49
C VAL A 329 10.13 1.51 8.93
N SER A 330 9.63 0.57 9.72
CA SER A 330 9.18 0.84 11.09
C SER A 330 10.26 0.65 12.15
N HIS A 331 11.22 -0.24 11.90
CA HIS A 331 12.28 -0.60 12.86
C HIS A 331 13.58 -0.89 12.11
N ASP A 332 14.69 -0.77 12.82
CA ASP A 332 16.03 -1.08 12.34
C ASP A 332 16.36 -2.57 12.52
N CYS A 333 17.22 -3.11 11.66
CA CYS A 333 17.87 -4.40 11.82
C CYS A 333 19.37 -4.28 11.57
N GLN A 334 20.18 -4.67 12.57
CA GLN A 334 21.63 -4.66 12.44
C GLN A 334 22.17 -5.76 11.50
N ASP A 335 21.38 -6.80 11.22
CA ASP A 335 21.81 -7.97 10.47
C ASP A 335 21.09 -8.07 9.12
N VAL A 336 21.62 -7.37 8.09
CA VAL A 336 21.11 -7.47 6.71
C VAL A 336 22.12 -8.23 5.84
N PRO A 337 21.78 -9.42 5.31
CA PRO A 337 22.73 -10.24 4.57
C PRO A 337 22.70 -9.91 3.07
N LEU A 338 23.35 -8.81 2.67
CA LEU A 338 23.32 -8.31 1.28
C LEU A 338 23.66 -9.35 0.22
N GLU A 339 24.73 -10.12 0.42
CA GLU A 339 25.13 -11.18 -0.51
C GLU A 339 24.09 -12.31 -0.59
N ALA A 340 23.46 -12.66 0.53
CA ALA A 340 22.43 -13.69 0.56
C ALA A 340 21.14 -13.22 -0.12
N ILE A 341 20.74 -11.95 0.06
CA ILE A 341 19.63 -11.33 -0.66
C ILE A 341 19.88 -11.38 -2.17
N ALA A 342 21.09 -11.04 -2.62
CA ALA A 342 21.44 -11.09 -4.03
C ALA A 342 21.40 -12.51 -4.60
N ARG A 343 21.91 -13.52 -3.86
CA ARG A 343 21.84 -14.95 -4.22
C ARG A 343 20.40 -15.42 -4.33
N ALA A 344 19.56 -15.07 -3.36
CA ALA A 344 18.15 -15.44 -3.33
C ALA A 344 17.37 -14.84 -4.51
N CYS A 345 17.52 -13.54 -4.75
CA CYS A 345 16.85 -12.86 -5.87
C CYS A 345 17.31 -13.41 -7.22
N LYS A 346 18.60 -13.71 -7.37
CA LYS A 346 19.14 -14.34 -8.58
C LYS A 346 18.57 -15.74 -8.80
N ALA A 347 18.50 -16.57 -7.76
CA ALA A 347 17.96 -17.93 -7.88
C ALA A 347 16.46 -17.92 -8.20
N ALA A 348 15.69 -16.99 -7.62
CA ALA A 348 14.25 -16.86 -7.83
C ALA A 348 13.85 -16.03 -9.07
N GLY A 349 14.81 -15.46 -9.81
CA GLY A 349 14.49 -14.61 -10.96
C GLY A 349 13.73 -13.32 -10.61
N THR A 350 13.83 -12.83 -9.36
CA THR A 350 13.04 -11.69 -8.86
C THR A 350 13.86 -10.44 -8.56
N LYS A 351 13.20 -9.28 -8.56
CA LYS A 351 13.76 -7.96 -8.17
C LYS A 351 13.43 -7.56 -6.72
N SER A 352 12.89 -8.47 -5.89
CA SER A 352 12.40 -8.19 -4.52
C SER A 352 13.47 -7.86 -3.45
N ARG A 353 14.64 -7.34 -3.82
CA ARG A 353 15.76 -7.06 -2.89
C ARG A 353 15.35 -6.15 -1.73
N VAL A 354 14.62 -5.08 -2.05
CA VAL A 354 14.14 -4.08 -1.07
C VAL A 354 13.14 -4.71 -0.11
N SER A 355 12.23 -5.55 -0.60
CA SER A 355 11.25 -6.25 0.25
C SER A 355 11.94 -7.19 1.23
N LEU A 356 12.98 -7.92 0.79
CA LEU A 356 13.73 -8.81 1.68
C LEU A 356 14.52 -8.05 2.76
N TRP A 357 15.04 -6.87 2.43
CA TRP A 357 15.67 -5.97 3.40
C TRP A 357 14.70 -5.51 4.49
N ASP A 358 13.52 -5.03 4.12
CA ASP A 358 12.47 -4.65 5.07
C ASP A 358 12.04 -5.85 5.93
N TYR A 359 11.94 -7.04 5.32
CA TYR A 359 11.57 -8.25 6.05
C TYR A 359 12.62 -8.70 7.06
N CYS A 360 13.90 -8.39 6.86
CA CYS A 360 14.93 -8.66 7.86
C CYS A 360 14.70 -7.87 9.17
N ALA A 361 14.05 -6.70 9.12
CA ALA A 361 13.63 -5.98 10.34
C ALA A 361 12.33 -6.50 10.94
N LYS A 362 11.40 -6.99 10.11
CA LYS A 362 10.11 -7.51 10.59
C LYS A 362 10.22 -8.91 11.21
N PHE A 363 11.15 -9.73 10.73
CA PHE A 363 11.31 -11.13 11.13
C PHE A 363 12.72 -11.44 11.62
N PRO A 364 12.99 -11.29 12.94
CA PRO A 364 14.26 -11.67 13.52
C PRO A 364 14.63 -13.11 13.18
N GLY A 365 15.86 -13.34 12.72
CA GLY A 365 16.35 -14.65 12.27
C GLY A 365 16.21 -14.90 10.76
N LEU A 366 15.48 -14.07 10.01
CA LEU A 366 15.39 -14.18 8.55
C LEU A 366 16.77 -14.06 7.88
N ALA A 367 17.63 -13.19 8.40
CA ALA A 367 18.96 -13.01 7.85
C ALA A 367 19.80 -14.30 7.88
N HIS A 368 19.68 -15.07 8.97
CA HIS A 368 20.31 -16.38 9.10
C HIS A 368 19.73 -17.37 8.07
N TYR A 369 18.41 -17.45 7.95
CA TYR A 369 17.74 -18.28 6.94
C TYR A 369 18.21 -17.99 5.52
N LEU A 370 18.31 -16.71 5.14
CA LEU A 370 18.75 -16.31 3.80
C LEU A 370 20.19 -16.80 3.52
N ARG A 371 21.07 -16.78 4.53
CA ARG A 371 22.46 -17.26 4.40
C ARG A 371 22.55 -18.78 4.28
N GLU A 372 21.81 -19.50 5.14
CA GLU A 372 21.85 -20.96 5.23
C GLU A 372 21.17 -21.65 4.04
N THR A 373 20.22 -20.97 3.38
CA THR A 373 19.56 -21.51 2.19
C THR A 373 20.58 -21.68 1.06
N GLN A 374 20.63 -22.89 0.49
CA GLN A 374 21.49 -23.24 -0.65
C GLN A 374 20.79 -22.88 -1.96
N TRP A 375 20.61 -21.57 -2.20
CA TRP A 375 19.87 -21.02 -3.33
C TRP A 375 20.27 -21.58 -4.69
N GLU A 376 21.56 -21.84 -4.89
CA GLU A 376 22.11 -22.36 -6.14
C GLU A 376 21.71 -23.81 -6.46
N LYS A 377 21.17 -24.54 -5.47
CA LYS A 377 20.64 -25.90 -5.67
C LYS A 377 19.14 -25.94 -5.95
N LEU A 378 18.46 -24.79 -5.84
CA LEU A 378 17.04 -24.67 -6.09
C LEU A 378 16.80 -24.32 -7.57
N SER A 379 15.78 -24.94 -8.16
CA SER A 379 15.19 -24.45 -9.40
C SER A 379 14.55 -23.09 -9.19
N GLU A 380 14.48 -22.29 -10.25
CA GLU A 380 13.93 -20.93 -10.18
C GLU A 380 12.50 -20.87 -9.59
N PRO A 381 11.53 -21.72 -10.01
CA PRO A 381 10.20 -21.71 -9.40
C PRO A 381 10.21 -22.11 -7.92
N ALA A 382 11.09 -23.04 -7.53
CA ALA A 382 11.20 -23.46 -6.14
C ALA A 382 11.81 -22.34 -5.27
N ALA A 383 12.85 -21.66 -5.75
CA ALA A 383 13.46 -20.53 -5.05
C ALA A 383 12.46 -19.38 -4.87
N ASP A 384 11.68 -19.07 -5.91
CA ASP A 384 10.61 -18.06 -5.83
C ASP A 384 9.55 -18.45 -4.79
N THR A 385 9.01 -19.67 -4.87
CA THR A 385 8.04 -20.16 -3.88
C THR A 385 8.60 -20.16 -2.46
N TRP A 386 9.89 -20.47 -2.29
CA TRP A 386 10.58 -20.50 -1.01
C TRP A 386 10.64 -19.10 -0.37
N LEU A 387 10.92 -18.06 -1.17
CA LEU A 387 10.83 -16.66 -0.71
C LEU A 387 9.39 -16.26 -0.32
N HIS A 388 8.40 -16.74 -1.07
CA HIS A 388 6.99 -16.47 -0.80
C HIS A 388 6.45 -17.14 0.48
N VAL A 389 7.23 -18.02 1.14
CA VAL A 389 6.87 -18.55 2.46
C VAL A 389 6.78 -17.43 3.51
N PHE A 390 7.59 -16.38 3.39
CA PHE A 390 7.57 -15.25 4.34
C PHE A 390 6.23 -14.51 4.36
N TYR A 391 5.54 -14.44 3.22
CA TYR A 391 4.23 -13.78 3.14
C TYR A 391 3.18 -14.45 4.05
N ASN A 392 3.34 -15.72 4.42
CA ASN A 392 2.44 -16.39 5.36
C ASN A 392 2.50 -15.81 6.78
N PHE A 393 3.53 -15.02 7.11
CA PHE A 393 3.74 -14.46 8.45
C PHE A 393 3.45 -12.95 8.51
N MET A 394 2.97 -12.35 7.41
CA MET A 394 2.75 -10.91 7.26
C MET A 394 1.38 -10.43 7.74
N ASP A 395 0.60 -11.29 8.42
CA ASP A 395 -0.74 -10.92 8.91
C ASP A 395 -0.63 -10.02 10.16
N GLU A 396 -0.91 -8.72 9.97
CA GLU A 396 -0.88 -7.71 11.03
C GLU A 396 -2.02 -7.90 12.06
N ASP A 397 -3.16 -8.48 11.66
CA ASP A 397 -4.30 -8.72 12.57
C ASP A 397 -4.00 -9.88 13.54
N GLU A 398 -3.12 -10.82 13.14
CA GLU A 398 -2.68 -11.97 13.95
C GLU A 398 -1.20 -11.91 14.36
N LYS A 399 -0.62 -10.71 14.48
CA LYS A 399 0.82 -10.49 14.66
C LYS A 399 1.49 -11.36 15.74
N GLU A 400 0.91 -11.45 16.94
CA GLU A 400 1.49 -12.25 18.04
C GLU A 400 1.54 -13.75 17.72
N LYS A 401 0.46 -14.28 17.12
CA LYS A 401 0.37 -15.67 16.69
C LYS A 401 1.36 -15.95 15.56
N MET A 402 1.48 -15.04 14.59
CA MET A 402 2.45 -15.17 13.49
C MET A 402 3.90 -15.11 13.98
N GLN A 403 4.21 -14.25 14.95
CA GLN A 403 5.54 -14.20 15.57
C GLN A 403 5.89 -15.51 16.30
N ALA A 404 4.96 -16.07 17.09
CA ALA A 404 5.18 -17.35 17.75
C ALA A 404 5.40 -18.49 16.73
N LYS A 405 4.62 -18.49 15.65
CA LYS A 405 4.73 -19.48 14.57
C LYS A 405 6.04 -19.33 13.79
N TRP A 406 6.50 -18.09 13.56
CA TRP A 406 7.79 -17.79 12.93
C TRP A 406 8.97 -18.35 13.73
N GLN A 407 8.96 -18.19 15.06
CA GLN A 407 10.02 -18.76 15.91
C GLN A 407 10.08 -20.29 15.80
N VAL A 408 8.94 -20.97 15.75
CA VAL A 408 8.88 -22.42 15.51
C VAL A 408 9.36 -22.77 14.11
N TYR A 409 8.94 -22.02 13.08
CA TYR A 409 9.37 -22.25 11.70
C TYR A 409 10.89 -22.23 11.54
N LEU A 410 11.59 -21.27 12.17
CA LEU A 410 13.05 -21.17 12.12
C LEU A 410 13.74 -22.46 12.57
N THR A 411 13.18 -23.17 13.56
CA THR A 411 13.72 -24.45 14.04
C THR A 411 13.48 -25.62 13.09
N LEU A 412 12.51 -25.51 12.19
CA LEU A 412 12.08 -26.56 11.26
C LEU A 412 12.63 -26.37 9.86
N PHE A 413 13.14 -25.17 9.56
CA PHE A 413 13.63 -24.77 8.24
C PHE A 413 14.65 -25.76 7.67
N SER A 414 15.71 -26.06 8.43
CA SER A 414 16.82 -26.89 7.93
C SER A 414 16.35 -28.28 7.50
N ALA A 415 15.47 -28.90 8.29
CA ALA A 415 14.90 -30.21 7.98
C ALA A 415 14.16 -30.21 6.63
N CYS A 416 13.33 -29.21 6.35
CA CYS A 416 12.63 -29.13 5.07
C CYS A 416 13.55 -28.73 3.92
N HIS A 417 14.48 -27.80 4.16
CA HIS A 417 15.44 -27.37 3.15
C HIS A 417 16.31 -28.52 2.66
N ASP A 418 16.80 -29.37 3.57
CA ASP A 418 17.63 -30.53 3.22
C ASP A 418 16.86 -31.54 2.36
N VAL A 419 15.58 -31.76 2.67
CA VAL A 419 14.70 -32.60 1.85
C VAL A 419 14.43 -31.95 0.48
N LEU A 420 14.24 -30.64 0.43
CA LEU A 420 14.01 -29.89 -0.80
C LEU A 420 15.19 -30.01 -1.76
N ILE A 421 16.41 -29.76 -1.32
CA ILE A 421 17.60 -29.84 -2.18
C ILE A 421 17.96 -31.28 -2.57
N SER A 422 17.40 -32.29 -1.88
CA SER A 422 17.57 -33.70 -2.25
C SER A 422 16.70 -34.13 -3.46
N LEU A 423 15.65 -33.36 -3.77
CA LEU A 423 14.76 -33.64 -4.89
C LEU A 423 15.36 -33.17 -6.24
N PRO A 424 15.02 -33.88 -7.34
CA PRO A 424 15.27 -33.38 -8.70
C PRO A 424 14.63 -32.00 -8.93
N ALA A 425 15.29 -31.16 -9.74
CA ALA A 425 14.90 -29.76 -9.95
C ALA A 425 13.42 -29.57 -10.35
N ASP A 426 12.88 -30.43 -11.20
CA ASP A 426 11.49 -30.39 -11.66
C ASP A 426 10.47 -30.69 -10.54
N ARG A 427 10.90 -31.30 -9.43
CA ARG A 427 10.06 -31.72 -8.29
C ARG A 427 10.18 -30.82 -7.07
N GLN A 428 11.21 -29.97 -7.02
CA GLN A 428 11.46 -29.08 -5.88
C GLN A 428 10.30 -28.13 -5.65
N ASN A 429 9.75 -27.53 -6.71
CA ASN A 429 8.67 -26.55 -6.58
C ASN A 429 7.42 -27.14 -5.92
N LYS A 430 7.10 -28.40 -6.22
CA LYS A 430 5.99 -29.10 -5.57
C LYS A 430 6.16 -29.17 -4.06
N LEU A 431 7.34 -29.55 -3.59
CA LEU A 431 7.61 -29.61 -2.15
C LEU A 431 7.59 -28.21 -1.53
N ALA A 432 8.15 -27.21 -2.21
CA ALA A 432 8.12 -25.82 -1.73
C ALA A 432 6.69 -25.31 -1.56
N LEU A 433 5.80 -25.58 -2.52
CA LEU A 433 4.36 -25.24 -2.45
C LEU A 433 3.68 -26.00 -1.32
N MET A 434 3.87 -27.33 -1.24
CA MET A 434 3.31 -28.14 -0.15
C MET A 434 3.77 -27.62 1.21
N TRP A 435 5.03 -27.26 1.36
CA TRP A 435 5.61 -26.70 2.58
C TRP A 435 5.00 -25.34 2.93
N ARG A 436 4.92 -24.42 1.95
CA ARG A 436 4.28 -23.12 2.12
C ARG A 436 2.85 -23.28 2.63
N HIS A 437 2.07 -24.17 2.03
CA HIS A 437 0.70 -24.46 2.43
C HIS A 437 0.62 -25.13 3.79
N PHE A 438 1.54 -26.06 4.09
CA PHE A 438 1.61 -26.77 5.36
C PHE A 438 1.90 -25.84 6.52
N ILE A 439 2.94 -25.01 6.39
CA ILE A 439 3.27 -24.02 7.40
C ILE A 439 2.17 -22.98 7.50
N GLY A 440 1.67 -22.43 6.39
CA GLY A 440 0.60 -21.43 6.42
C GLY A 440 -0.69 -21.93 7.07
N GLY A 441 -1.15 -23.12 6.66
CA GLY A 441 -2.46 -23.66 7.04
C GLY A 441 -2.53 -24.45 8.34
N TRP A 442 -1.41 -24.79 8.98
CA TRP A 442 -1.45 -25.50 10.27
C TRP A 442 -1.75 -24.55 11.43
N ASP A 443 -2.89 -24.74 12.10
CA ASP A 443 -3.39 -23.78 13.09
C ASP A 443 -2.70 -23.93 14.46
N ASP A 444 -2.45 -25.17 14.91
CA ASP A 444 -1.84 -25.43 16.22
C ASP A 444 -0.30 -25.37 16.18
N VAL A 445 0.24 -24.20 16.48
CA VAL A 445 1.68 -23.91 16.53
C VAL A 445 2.46 -24.90 17.43
N ARG A 446 1.84 -25.42 18.51
CA ARG A 446 2.52 -26.30 19.46
C ARG A 446 2.75 -27.71 18.92
N SER A 447 1.82 -28.23 18.11
CA SER A 447 1.96 -29.55 17.49
C SER A 447 2.70 -29.53 16.16
N LEU A 448 2.98 -28.34 15.61
CA LEU A 448 3.65 -28.16 14.32
C LEU A 448 5.00 -28.89 14.21
N PRO A 449 5.92 -28.84 15.20
CA PRO A 449 7.18 -29.59 15.11
C PRO A 449 6.97 -31.09 14.94
N GLN A 450 6.06 -31.68 15.73
CA GLN A 450 5.72 -33.09 15.61
C GLN A 450 5.05 -33.39 14.27
N ALA A 451 4.16 -32.51 13.80
CA ALA A 451 3.50 -32.65 12.51
C ALA A 451 4.50 -32.64 11.34
N VAL A 452 5.51 -31.77 11.38
CA VAL A 452 6.59 -31.76 10.39
C VAL A 452 7.39 -33.06 10.46
N GLN A 453 7.75 -33.54 11.65
CA GLN A 453 8.45 -34.81 11.80
C GLN A 453 7.68 -35.99 11.19
N ASP A 454 6.36 -36.03 11.39
CA ASP A 454 5.51 -37.11 10.90
C ASP A 454 5.28 -37.02 9.38
N PHE A 455 5.03 -35.81 8.85
CA PHE A 455 4.54 -35.62 7.49
C PHE A 455 5.60 -35.18 6.48
N LEU A 456 6.75 -34.63 6.87
CA LEU A 456 7.80 -34.23 5.92
C LEU A 456 8.33 -35.40 5.07
N PRO A 457 8.62 -36.60 5.64
CA PRO A 457 8.98 -37.76 4.83
C PRO A 457 7.87 -38.18 3.87
N PHE A 458 6.62 -37.98 4.28
CA PHE A 458 5.46 -38.30 3.46
C PHE A 458 5.26 -37.30 2.32
N MET A 459 5.42 -35.99 2.58
CA MET A 459 5.41 -34.95 1.54
C MET A 459 6.51 -35.19 0.50
N HIS A 460 7.71 -35.60 0.95
CA HIS A 460 8.79 -36.03 0.06
C HIS A 460 8.36 -37.19 -0.85
N LYS A 461 7.75 -38.24 -0.29
CA LYS A 461 7.18 -39.37 -1.09
C LYS A 461 6.18 -38.88 -2.14
N LEU A 462 5.30 -37.95 -1.78
CA LEU A 462 4.29 -37.38 -2.69
C LEU A 462 4.88 -36.49 -3.80
N CYS A 463 6.16 -36.11 -3.70
CA CYS A 463 6.88 -35.40 -4.75
C CYS A 463 7.53 -36.35 -5.76
N LEU A 464 7.61 -37.66 -5.50
CA LEU A 464 8.26 -38.66 -6.36
C LEU A 464 7.25 -39.44 -7.22
N PRO A 465 7.69 -40.17 -8.27
CA PRO A 465 6.80 -41.06 -9.03
C PRO A 465 6.04 -42.03 -8.10
N PRO A 466 4.74 -42.31 -8.35
CA PRO A 466 3.96 -42.02 -9.55
C PRO A 466 3.28 -40.63 -9.58
N PHE A 467 3.56 -39.74 -8.63
CA PHE A 467 2.94 -38.43 -8.53
C PHE A 467 3.53 -37.42 -9.52
N LYS A 468 2.68 -36.51 -10.00
CA LYS A 468 3.03 -35.44 -10.96
C LYS A 468 3.78 -34.32 -10.26
N ALA A 469 4.72 -33.69 -10.95
CA ALA A 469 5.58 -32.66 -10.35
C ALA A 469 4.91 -31.27 -10.39
N GLU A 470 4.00 -31.08 -11.34
CA GLU A 470 3.37 -29.81 -11.69
C GLU A 470 2.03 -29.55 -10.97
N ILE A 471 1.51 -30.52 -10.21
CA ILE A 471 0.19 -30.42 -9.58
C ILE A 471 0.35 -30.04 -8.10
N ASP A 472 -0.19 -28.88 -7.74
CA ASP A 472 -0.34 -28.42 -6.36
C ASP A 472 -1.66 -28.90 -5.75
N TYR A 473 -1.59 -29.36 -4.50
CA TYR A 473 -2.74 -29.68 -3.67
C TYR A 473 -2.45 -29.44 -2.19
N GLY A 474 -1.45 -28.62 -1.85
CA GLY A 474 -0.93 -28.49 -0.48
C GLY A 474 -2.00 -28.03 0.51
N HIS A 475 -2.81 -27.03 0.19
CA HIS A 475 -3.90 -26.61 1.09
C HIS A 475 -4.93 -27.73 1.37
N SER A 476 -5.34 -28.47 0.34
CA SER A 476 -6.28 -29.60 0.51
C SER A 476 -5.62 -30.75 1.28
N PHE A 477 -4.33 -30.98 1.08
CA PHE A 477 -3.55 -31.94 1.87
C PHE A 477 -3.57 -31.59 3.35
N VAL A 478 -3.27 -30.33 3.71
CA VAL A 478 -3.24 -29.85 5.11
C VAL A 478 -4.58 -30.05 5.80
N ASN A 479 -5.67 -29.60 5.17
CA ASN A 479 -7.03 -29.79 5.70
C ASN A 479 -7.35 -31.27 5.99
N ILE A 480 -6.81 -32.19 5.18
CA ILE A 480 -7.02 -33.61 5.40
C ILE A 480 -6.18 -34.10 6.59
N VAL A 481 -4.88 -33.80 6.62
CA VAL A 481 -3.95 -34.40 7.60
C VAL A 481 -4.02 -33.76 8.98
N GLU A 482 -4.37 -32.47 9.09
CA GLU A 482 -4.49 -31.77 10.37
C GLU A 482 -5.59 -32.36 11.27
N THR A 483 -6.65 -32.91 10.67
CA THR A 483 -7.75 -33.55 11.41
C THR A 483 -7.40 -34.90 12.04
N TRP A 484 -6.20 -35.43 11.80
CA TRP A 484 -5.76 -36.72 12.33
C TRP A 484 -5.06 -36.57 13.69
N PRO A 485 -5.58 -37.24 14.74
CA PRO A 485 -4.88 -37.34 16.03
C PRO A 485 -3.47 -37.92 15.88
N ILE A 486 -2.54 -37.49 16.73
CA ILE A 486 -1.12 -37.88 16.68
C ILE A 486 -0.96 -39.41 16.65
N ASP A 487 -1.67 -40.13 17.49
CA ASP A 487 -1.65 -41.60 17.60
C ASP A 487 -2.21 -42.34 16.36
N LYS A 488 -2.84 -41.60 15.45
CA LYS A 488 -3.49 -42.10 14.24
C LYS A 488 -2.85 -41.60 12.94
N ARG A 489 -1.82 -40.76 12.99
CA ARG A 489 -1.14 -40.23 11.79
C ARG A 489 -0.50 -41.33 10.94
N ALA A 490 -0.04 -42.41 11.57
CA ALA A 490 0.47 -43.58 10.84
C ALA A 490 -0.58 -44.21 9.91
N GLU A 491 -1.88 -44.14 10.25
CA GLU A 491 -2.95 -44.70 9.43
C GLU A 491 -3.14 -43.91 8.13
N ILE A 492 -3.08 -42.58 8.16
CA ILE A 492 -3.22 -41.74 6.96
C ILE A 492 -1.96 -41.75 6.09
N ILE A 493 -0.77 -41.89 6.69
CA ILE A 493 0.48 -42.05 5.94
C ILE A 493 0.53 -43.39 5.20
N ALA A 494 -0.05 -44.45 5.79
CA ALA A 494 -0.06 -45.80 5.25
C ALA A 494 -1.20 -46.08 4.25
N ILE A 495 -2.08 -45.10 3.97
CA ILE A 495 -3.15 -45.27 2.99
C ILE A 495 -2.59 -45.52 1.58
N ASP A 496 -3.36 -46.25 0.76
CA ASP A 496 -3.00 -46.56 -0.61
C ASP A 496 -2.77 -45.30 -1.47
N ASP A 497 -1.69 -45.30 -2.26
CA ASP A 497 -1.29 -44.18 -3.12
C ASP A 497 -2.36 -43.80 -4.15
N SER A 498 -3.30 -44.69 -4.50
CA SER A 498 -4.44 -44.37 -5.35
C SER A 498 -5.34 -43.27 -4.76
N VAL A 499 -5.41 -43.12 -3.44
CA VAL A 499 -6.20 -42.05 -2.80
C VAL A 499 -5.55 -40.68 -3.02
N TRP A 500 -4.23 -40.60 -2.83
CA TRP A 500 -3.47 -39.37 -3.07
C TRP A 500 -3.40 -39.02 -4.56
N ARG A 501 -3.30 -40.01 -5.44
CA ARG A 501 -3.43 -39.78 -6.90
C ARG A 501 -4.82 -39.26 -7.27
N GLN A 502 -5.87 -39.69 -6.59
CA GLN A 502 -7.21 -39.13 -6.79
C GLN A 502 -7.31 -37.68 -6.32
N LEU A 503 -6.64 -37.32 -5.20
CA LEU A 503 -6.54 -35.92 -4.76
C LEU A 503 -5.81 -35.07 -5.79
N GLU A 504 -4.63 -35.54 -6.24
CA GLU A 504 -3.83 -34.88 -7.26
C GLU A 504 -4.64 -34.65 -8.55
N LEU A 505 -5.32 -35.68 -9.04
CA LEU A 505 -6.20 -35.55 -10.22
C LEU A 505 -7.37 -34.58 -9.99
N ALA A 506 -7.90 -34.48 -8.77
CA ALA A 506 -8.96 -33.55 -8.43
C ALA A 506 -8.45 -32.10 -8.39
N CYS A 507 -7.20 -31.88 -7.99
CA CYS A 507 -6.52 -30.58 -7.90
C CYS A 507 -5.74 -30.17 -9.17
N ARG A 508 -5.84 -30.93 -10.27
CA ARG A 508 -5.12 -30.65 -11.54
C ARG A 508 -5.29 -29.23 -12.12
N ARG A 509 -6.29 -28.48 -11.64
CA ARG A 509 -6.57 -27.09 -11.98
C ARG A 509 -6.64 -26.30 -10.69
N GLU A 510 -6.04 -25.14 -10.66
CA GLU A 510 -6.01 -24.25 -9.49
C GLU A 510 -7.42 -23.93 -8.97
N ASP A 511 -8.35 -23.57 -9.86
CA ASP A 511 -9.76 -23.34 -9.52
C ASP A 511 -10.38 -24.52 -8.74
N ASN A 512 -10.09 -25.77 -9.17
CA ASN A 512 -10.59 -26.95 -8.49
C ASN A 512 -9.92 -27.17 -7.15
N MET A 513 -8.61 -26.91 -7.06
CA MET A 513 -7.88 -26.94 -5.79
C MET A 513 -8.50 -25.96 -4.79
N ASN A 514 -8.81 -24.72 -5.20
CA ASN A 514 -9.43 -23.71 -4.35
C ASN A 514 -10.80 -24.16 -3.82
N LEU A 515 -11.64 -24.73 -4.70
CA LEU A 515 -12.93 -25.31 -4.32
C LEU A 515 -12.77 -26.50 -3.36
N LEU A 516 -11.82 -27.41 -3.63
CA LEU A 516 -11.55 -28.56 -2.77
C LEU A 516 -11.05 -28.15 -1.39
N THR A 517 -10.16 -27.17 -1.34
CA THR A 517 -9.66 -26.57 -0.09
C THR A 517 -10.81 -25.96 0.70
N SER A 518 -11.61 -25.10 0.07
CA SER A 518 -12.79 -24.48 0.70
C SER A 518 -13.80 -25.50 1.23
N GLY A 519 -14.07 -26.55 0.45
CA GLY A 519 -14.98 -27.62 0.83
C GLY A 519 -14.45 -28.50 1.96
N SER A 520 -13.19 -28.94 1.86
CA SER A 520 -12.55 -29.78 2.88
C SER A 520 -12.42 -29.06 4.22
N TYR A 521 -12.05 -27.78 4.22
CA TYR A 521 -11.98 -26.94 5.43
C TYR A 521 -13.29 -26.93 6.24
N SER A 522 -14.44 -27.02 5.56
CA SER A 522 -15.74 -27.04 6.22
C SER A 522 -15.96 -28.30 7.07
N PHE A 523 -15.28 -29.40 6.74
CA PHE A 523 -15.33 -30.62 7.54
C PHE A 523 -14.32 -30.62 8.69
N VAL A 524 -13.17 -29.95 8.53
CA VAL A 524 -12.10 -29.86 9.55
C VAL A 524 -12.68 -29.43 10.90
N ASN A 525 -13.46 -28.35 10.87
CA ASN A 525 -14.00 -27.72 12.09
C ASN A 525 -15.31 -28.35 12.57
N LEU A 526 -16.13 -28.88 11.66
CA LEU A 526 -17.51 -29.28 11.98
C LEU A 526 -17.73 -30.80 12.04
N ALA A 527 -16.95 -31.59 11.29
CA ALA A 527 -17.15 -33.04 11.21
C ALA A 527 -15.86 -33.82 10.85
N PRO A 528 -14.76 -33.68 11.63
CA PRO A 528 -13.47 -34.28 11.29
C PRO A 528 -13.51 -35.82 11.23
N ALA A 529 -14.28 -36.46 12.11
CA ALA A 529 -14.46 -37.92 12.06
C ALA A 529 -15.15 -38.40 10.77
N PHE A 530 -16.09 -37.61 10.24
CA PHE A 530 -16.76 -37.92 8.99
C PHE A 530 -15.83 -37.74 7.78
N LEU A 531 -14.96 -36.72 7.80
CA LEU A 531 -13.90 -36.55 6.80
C LEU A 531 -13.03 -37.80 6.73
N ARG A 532 -12.48 -38.24 7.88
CA ARG A 532 -11.56 -39.39 7.95
C ARG A 532 -12.20 -40.66 7.40
N THR A 533 -13.40 -40.98 7.86
CA THR A 533 -14.12 -42.18 7.42
C THR A 533 -14.54 -42.12 5.94
N SER A 534 -14.95 -40.96 5.45
CA SER A 534 -15.37 -40.74 4.06
C SER A 534 -14.20 -40.81 3.07
N LEU A 535 -13.06 -40.23 3.43
CA LEU A 535 -11.84 -40.29 2.62
C LEU A 535 -11.39 -41.73 2.41
N MET A 536 -11.39 -42.53 3.46
CA MET A 536 -10.98 -43.94 3.41
C MET A 536 -11.98 -44.82 2.64
N ALA A 537 -13.28 -44.59 2.84
CA ALA A 537 -14.32 -45.45 2.25
C ALA A 537 -14.69 -45.07 0.80
N ALA A 538 -14.58 -43.79 0.42
CA ALA A 538 -15.08 -43.30 -0.87
C ALA A 538 -14.34 -42.04 -1.37
N PRO A 539 -13.01 -42.09 -1.60
CA PRO A 539 -12.16 -40.91 -1.88
C PRO A 539 -12.63 -40.09 -3.08
N ALA A 540 -12.84 -40.71 -4.25
CA ALA A 540 -13.34 -40.00 -5.44
C ALA A 540 -14.66 -39.27 -5.21
N ARG A 541 -15.56 -39.82 -4.38
CA ARG A 541 -16.84 -39.17 -4.05
C ARG A 541 -16.62 -38.05 -3.06
N PHE A 542 -15.77 -38.27 -2.06
CA PHE A 542 -15.40 -37.25 -1.08
C PHE A 542 -14.87 -35.99 -1.76
N PHE A 543 -13.89 -36.11 -2.67
CA PHE A 543 -13.36 -34.95 -3.40
C PHE A 543 -14.42 -34.26 -4.26
N LYS A 544 -15.27 -35.02 -4.96
CA LYS A 544 -16.39 -34.42 -5.72
C LYS A 544 -17.37 -33.64 -4.83
N THR A 545 -17.69 -34.17 -3.66
CA THR A 545 -18.56 -33.49 -2.69
C THR A 545 -17.88 -32.25 -2.10
N CYS A 546 -16.59 -32.31 -1.77
CA CYS A 546 -15.82 -31.13 -1.33
C CYS A 546 -15.79 -30.04 -2.40
N ASN A 547 -15.53 -30.38 -3.67
CA ASN A 547 -15.51 -29.40 -4.77
C ASN A 547 -16.88 -28.70 -4.93
N LEU A 548 -17.98 -29.45 -4.80
CA LEU A 548 -19.33 -28.87 -4.86
C LEU A 548 -19.63 -28.00 -3.64
N LEU A 549 -19.30 -28.48 -2.43
CA LEU A 549 -19.48 -27.73 -1.19
C LEU A 549 -18.67 -26.42 -1.19
N GLY A 550 -17.44 -26.47 -1.70
CA GLY A 550 -16.57 -25.31 -1.85
C GLY A 550 -17.07 -24.28 -2.86
N SER A 551 -18.06 -24.62 -3.69
CA SER A 551 -18.72 -23.65 -4.57
C SER A 551 -19.66 -22.72 -3.80
N LEU A 552 -19.97 -22.99 -2.53
CA LEU A 552 -20.69 -22.04 -1.68
C LEU A 552 -19.73 -21.02 -1.08
N HIS A 553 -20.13 -19.75 -1.05
CA HIS A 553 -19.43 -18.71 -0.29
C HIS A 553 -19.24 -19.12 1.19
N PHE A 554 -18.15 -18.67 1.84
CA PHE A 554 -17.70 -19.11 3.17
C PHE A 554 -18.81 -19.13 4.22
N GLU A 555 -19.50 -18.01 4.45
CA GLU A 555 -20.54 -17.92 5.49
C GLU A 555 -21.74 -18.85 5.20
N ARG A 556 -22.20 -18.87 3.94
CA ARG A 556 -23.31 -19.74 3.51
C ARG A 556 -22.93 -21.20 3.63
N ARG A 557 -21.68 -21.55 3.32
CA ARG A 557 -21.13 -22.90 3.46
C ARG A 557 -21.12 -23.36 4.92
N GLN A 558 -20.69 -22.50 5.84
CA GLN A 558 -20.70 -22.79 7.28
C GLN A 558 -22.12 -22.98 7.81
N LEU A 559 -23.05 -22.09 7.46
CA LEU A 559 -24.46 -22.21 7.85
C LEU A 559 -25.12 -23.47 7.29
N PHE A 560 -24.88 -23.77 6.01
CA PHE A 560 -25.36 -24.97 5.35
C PHE A 560 -24.85 -26.24 6.05
N MET A 561 -23.55 -26.32 6.33
CA MET A 561 -22.97 -27.48 7.01
C MET A 561 -23.55 -27.67 8.42
N LYS A 562 -23.68 -26.61 9.21
CA LYS A 562 -24.34 -26.68 10.53
C LYS A 562 -25.77 -27.21 10.44
N LYS A 563 -26.54 -26.78 9.43
CA LYS A 563 -27.90 -27.28 9.17
C LYS A 563 -27.88 -28.77 8.79
N VAL A 564 -27.00 -29.19 7.88
CA VAL A 564 -26.94 -30.58 7.41
C VAL A 564 -26.50 -31.53 8.52
N LEU A 565 -25.58 -31.11 9.39
CA LEU A 565 -25.13 -31.95 10.51
C LEU A 565 -26.23 -32.26 11.52
N ASN A 566 -27.28 -31.44 11.59
CA ASN A 566 -28.47 -31.69 12.41
C ASN A 566 -29.51 -32.58 11.73
N THR A 567 -29.30 -33.01 10.48
CA THR A 567 -30.18 -33.97 9.81
C THR A 567 -29.90 -35.39 10.29
N ASP A 568 -30.89 -36.27 10.18
CA ASP A 568 -30.80 -37.67 10.58
C ASP A 568 -29.64 -38.42 9.90
N TRP A 569 -29.24 -38.02 8.70
CA TRP A 569 -28.05 -38.58 8.04
C TRP A 569 -26.78 -38.45 8.89
N PHE A 570 -26.68 -37.39 9.71
CA PHE A 570 -25.48 -37.04 10.45
C PHE A 570 -25.65 -37.09 11.98
N ALA A 571 -26.83 -36.77 12.50
CA ALA A 571 -27.12 -36.74 13.92
C ALA A 571 -27.31 -38.14 14.54
N LEU A 572 -27.73 -39.13 13.74
CA LEU A 572 -27.97 -40.49 14.23
C LEU A 572 -26.66 -41.26 14.48
N ASP A 573 -26.62 -41.99 15.60
CA ASP A 573 -25.58 -42.99 15.85
C ASP A 573 -25.92 -44.31 15.14
N TRP A 574 -25.46 -44.41 13.90
CA TRP A 574 -25.67 -45.57 13.05
C TRP A 574 -25.07 -46.88 13.59
N HIS A 575 -24.07 -46.81 14.49
CA HIS A 575 -23.42 -47.99 15.05
C HIS A 575 -24.13 -48.51 16.30
N ALA A 576 -24.85 -47.63 17.02
CA ALA A 576 -25.68 -48.03 18.16
C ALA A 576 -26.99 -48.73 17.73
N MET A 577 -27.42 -48.54 16.48
CA MET A 577 -28.65 -49.15 15.96
C MET A 577 -28.46 -50.63 15.60
N PRO A 578 -29.49 -51.48 15.81
CA PRO A 578 -29.49 -52.82 15.24
C PRO A 578 -29.31 -52.77 13.71
N PRO A 579 -28.44 -53.60 13.10
CA PRO A 579 -28.05 -53.45 11.69
C PRO A 579 -29.21 -53.42 10.68
N LEU A 580 -30.27 -54.21 10.92
CA LEU A 580 -31.45 -54.23 10.07
C LEU A 580 -32.27 -52.94 10.18
N VAL A 581 -32.41 -52.40 11.39
CA VAL A 581 -33.10 -51.12 11.66
C VAL A 581 -32.33 -49.97 11.01
N ALA A 582 -30.99 -49.98 11.10
CA ALA A 582 -30.15 -49.01 10.41
C ALA A 582 -30.34 -49.07 8.89
N CYS A 583 -30.39 -50.28 8.30
CA CYS A 583 -30.64 -50.43 6.86
C CYS A 583 -32.02 -49.93 6.45
N GLN A 584 -33.07 -50.19 7.25
CA GLN A 584 -34.40 -49.64 7.01
C GLN A 584 -34.36 -48.11 7.07
N ARG A 585 -33.74 -47.53 8.09
CA ARG A 585 -33.64 -46.06 8.20
C ARG A 585 -32.86 -45.44 7.04
N MET A 586 -31.78 -46.09 6.59
CA MET A 586 -31.05 -45.66 5.39
C MET A 586 -31.94 -45.66 4.14
N LEU A 587 -32.82 -46.67 3.99
CA LEU A 587 -33.75 -46.77 2.86
C LEU A 587 -34.79 -45.64 2.91
N ASP A 588 -35.38 -45.40 4.08
CA ASP A 588 -36.39 -44.34 4.28
C ASP A 588 -35.81 -42.96 3.98
N LEU A 589 -34.67 -42.63 4.58
CA LEU A 589 -33.98 -41.36 4.32
C LEU A 589 -33.54 -41.21 2.87
N SER A 590 -33.21 -42.31 2.18
CA SER A 590 -32.88 -42.27 0.76
C SER A 590 -34.10 -41.92 -0.08
N LYS A 591 -35.29 -42.45 0.24
CA LYS A 591 -36.54 -42.09 -0.42
C LYS A 591 -36.90 -40.62 -0.17
N GLU A 592 -36.80 -40.15 1.06
CA GLU A 592 -37.04 -38.75 1.43
C GLU A 592 -36.12 -37.78 0.66
N ALA A 593 -34.86 -38.16 0.45
CA ALA A 593 -33.87 -37.36 -0.26
C ALA A 593 -33.87 -37.57 -1.80
N GLY A 594 -34.77 -38.42 -2.34
CA GLY A 594 -34.81 -38.73 -3.77
C GLY A 594 -33.57 -39.46 -4.30
N LEU A 595 -32.91 -40.27 -3.47
CA LEU A 595 -31.73 -41.06 -3.81
C LEU A 595 -32.09 -42.50 -4.19
N ASP A 596 -31.32 -43.10 -5.11
CA ASP A 596 -31.44 -44.53 -5.37
C ASP A 596 -31.18 -45.36 -4.11
N SER A 597 -31.94 -46.46 -3.99
CA SER A 597 -31.82 -47.37 -2.85
C SER A 597 -30.36 -47.79 -2.62
N PRO A 598 -29.85 -47.61 -1.39
CA PRO A 598 -28.48 -47.99 -1.05
C PRO A 598 -28.34 -49.49 -0.77
N LEU A 599 -29.46 -50.20 -0.62
CA LEU A 599 -29.51 -51.58 -0.18
C LEU A 599 -29.39 -52.54 -1.36
N PRO A 600 -28.76 -53.72 -1.18
CA PRO A 600 -28.85 -54.80 -2.14
C PRO A 600 -30.31 -55.16 -2.42
N ARG A 601 -30.64 -55.44 -3.69
CA ARG A 601 -32.00 -55.75 -4.14
C ARG A 601 -32.77 -56.71 -3.21
N ARG A 602 -32.14 -57.82 -2.81
CA ARG A 602 -32.75 -58.83 -1.93
C ARG A 602 -33.07 -58.29 -0.53
N LEU A 603 -32.20 -57.46 0.05
CA LEU A 603 -32.46 -56.86 1.36
C LEU A 603 -33.58 -55.83 1.27
N ARG A 604 -33.62 -55.06 0.17
CA ARG A 604 -34.71 -54.14 -0.10
C ARG A 604 -36.05 -54.88 -0.25
N GLU A 605 -36.12 -55.93 -1.08
CA GLU A 605 -37.33 -56.76 -1.24
C GLU A 605 -37.74 -57.45 0.06
N TYR A 606 -36.80 -57.84 0.92
CA TYR A 606 -37.11 -58.34 2.27
C TYR A 606 -37.79 -57.26 3.15
N LEU A 607 -37.34 -56.00 3.05
CA LEU A 607 -37.87 -54.88 3.82
C LEU A 607 -39.18 -54.30 3.25
N GLU A 608 -39.35 -54.32 1.93
CA GLU A 608 -40.49 -53.72 1.21
C GLU A 608 -41.60 -54.74 0.89
N ASP A 609 -41.24 -55.99 0.52
CA ASP A 609 -42.14 -56.95 -0.14
C ASP A 609 -42.08 -58.39 0.45
N GLY A 610 -41.65 -58.58 1.69
CA GLY A 610 -41.83 -59.83 2.45
C GLY A 610 -41.03 -61.06 1.98
N LEU A 611 -40.05 -60.89 1.08
CA LEU A 611 -39.13 -61.97 0.67
C LEU A 611 -38.42 -62.54 1.90
N SER A 612 -38.45 -63.86 2.12
CA SER A 612 -37.79 -64.47 3.28
C SER A 612 -36.29 -64.65 3.05
N LEU A 613 -35.46 -64.06 3.92
CA LEU A 613 -34.02 -64.25 3.97
C LEU A 613 -33.60 -64.97 5.25
N SER A 614 -32.55 -65.78 5.18
CA SER A 614 -31.98 -66.37 6.39
C SER A 614 -31.28 -65.31 7.26
N PRO A 615 -31.17 -65.51 8.60
CA PRO A 615 -30.47 -64.57 9.47
C PRO A 615 -29.03 -64.26 9.02
N GLN A 616 -28.33 -65.24 8.45
CA GLN A 616 -26.97 -65.06 7.92
C GLN A 616 -26.96 -64.17 6.66
N GLN A 617 -27.94 -64.34 5.77
CA GLN A 617 -28.09 -63.49 4.57
C GLN A 617 -28.41 -62.05 4.96
N ILE A 618 -29.32 -61.85 5.92
CA ILE A 618 -29.66 -60.54 6.47
C ILE A 618 -28.41 -59.87 7.06
N ALA A 619 -27.68 -60.56 7.94
CA ALA A 619 -26.47 -60.02 8.56
C ALA A 619 -25.40 -59.65 7.53
N ARG A 620 -25.19 -60.48 6.50
CA ARG A 620 -24.26 -60.21 5.40
C ARG A 620 -24.67 -58.97 4.61
N HIS A 621 -25.94 -58.85 4.22
CA HIS A 621 -26.43 -57.70 3.46
C HIS A 621 -26.43 -56.41 4.28
N CYS A 622 -26.77 -56.47 5.57
CA CYS A 622 -26.70 -55.32 6.45
C CYS A 622 -25.25 -54.84 6.61
N ARG A 623 -24.30 -55.75 6.83
CA ARG A 623 -22.86 -55.42 6.92
C ARG A 623 -22.36 -54.71 5.66
N LEU A 624 -22.72 -55.23 4.48
CA LEU A 624 -22.34 -54.61 3.20
C LEU A 624 -22.99 -53.23 2.98
N SER A 625 -24.22 -53.04 3.46
CA SER A 625 -24.93 -51.76 3.33
C SER A 625 -24.32 -50.72 4.26
N LEU A 626 -24.05 -51.08 5.52
CA LEU A 626 -23.42 -50.22 6.51
C LEU A 626 -21.98 -49.85 6.12
N SER A 627 -21.21 -50.75 5.49
CA SER A 627 -19.87 -50.39 5.00
C SER A 627 -19.90 -49.33 3.89
N ARG A 628 -21.04 -49.14 3.21
CA ARG A 628 -21.26 -48.09 2.20
C ARG A 628 -21.87 -46.81 2.77
N LEU A 629 -22.18 -46.76 4.06
CA LEU A 629 -22.82 -45.62 4.71
C LEU A 629 -22.06 -44.30 4.53
N PRO A 630 -20.71 -44.22 4.68
CA PRO A 630 -20.01 -42.95 4.43
C PRO A 630 -20.24 -42.43 3.01
N SER A 631 -20.15 -43.35 2.04
CA SER A 631 -20.40 -43.06 0.63
C SER A 631 -21.83 -42.58 0.35
N LEU A 632 -22.82 -43.10 1.10
CA LEU A 632 -24.21 -42.68 1.01
C LEU A 632 -24.46 -41.32 1.66
N ARG A 633 -23.88 -41.05 2.83
CA ARG A 633 -23.94 -39.73 3.49
C ARG A 633 -23.38 -38.62 2.61
N LEU A 634 -22.32 -38.90 1.83
CA LEU A 634 -21.81 -37.97 0.81
C LEU A 634 -22.82 -37.73 -0.32
N ARG A 635 -23.58 -38.75 -0.76
CA ARG A 635 -24.66 -38.57 -1.76
C ARG A 635 -25.78 -37.70 -1.20
N ALA A 636 -26.20 -37.95 0.04
CA ALA A 636 -27.21 -37.15 0.72
C ALA A 636 -26.78 -35.68 0.86
N LEU A 637 -25.53 -35.44 1.27
CA LEU A 637 -24.94 -34.10 1.32
C LEU A 637 -24.93 -33.42 -0.06
N THR A 638 -24.56 -34.16 -1.11
CA THR A 638 -24.57 -33.67 -2.49
C THR A 638 -25.98 -33.32 -2.97
N ALA A 639 -26.98 -34.14 -2.65
CA ALA A 639 -28.38 -33.85 -2.97
C ALA A 639 -28.88 -32.61 -2.23
N ALA A 640 -28.60 -32.49 -0.93
CA ALA A 640 -28.95 -31.31 -0.14
C ALA A 640 -28.29 -30.03 -0.67
N LEU A 641 -27.03 -30.10 -1.12
CA LEU A 641 -26.33 -28.97 -1.75
C LEU A 641 -27.05 -28.49 -3.02
N TRP A 642 -27.50 -29.41 -3.86
CA TRP A 642 -28.22 -29.04 -5.06
C TRP A 642 -29.59 -28.44 -4.76
N VAL A 643 -30.31 -28.95 -3.75
CA VAL A 643 -31.56 -28.32 -3.28
C VAL A 643 -31.27 -26.88 -2.83
N GLU A 644 -30.21 -26.66 -2.05
CA GLU A 644 -29.80 -25.33 -1.57
C GLU A 644 -29.46 -24.35 -2.72
N MET A 645 -28.82 -24.83 -3.79
CA MET A 645 -28.43 -23.98 -4.92
C MET A 645 -29.58 -23.72 -5.91
N ASP A 646 -30.46 -24.70 -6.13
CA ASP A 646 -31.43 -24.68 -7.22
C ASP A 646 -32.87 -24.34 -6.80
N ALA A 647 -33.19 -24.35 -5.49
CA ALA A 647 -34.58 -24.23 -5.00
C ALA A 647 -35.38 -23.03 -5.54
N SER A 648 -34.71 -21.92 -5.91
CA SER A 648 -35.38 -20.72 -6.45
C SER A 648 -35.53 -20.71 -7.97
N PHE A 649 -34.86 -21.62 -8.68
CA PHE A 649 -34.67 -21.56 -10.13
C PHE A 649 -35.13 -22.83 -10.86
N ASN A 650 -34.97 -24.01 -10.28
CA ASN A 650 -35.28 -25.30 -10.91
C ASN A 650 -34.61 -25.49 -12.28
N LEU A 651 -33.36 -25.04 -12.41
CA LEU A 651 -32.59 -25.07 -13.66
C LEU A 651 -31.61 -26.24 -13.72
N ARG A 652 -31.37 -26.95 -12.62
CA ARG A 652 -30.35 -28.00 -12.52
C ARG A 652 -30.47 -29.08 -13.60
N GLU A 653 -31.68 -29.55 -13.89
CA GLU A 653 -31.90 -30.64 -14.84
C GLU A 653 -32.02 -30.15 -16.29
N THR A 654 -31.89 -28.84 -16.53
CA THR A 654 -32.00 -28.26 -17.88
C THR A 654 -30.77 -28.58 -18.74
N SER A 655 -29.56 -28.33 -18.22
CA SER A 655 -28.31 -28.58 -18.95
C SER A 655 -27.09 -28.60 -18.02
N ALA A 656 -25.94 -29.07 -18.52
CA ALA A 656 -24.69 -28.95 -17.77
C ALA A 656 -24.23 -27.48 -17.57
N PRO A 657 -24.31 -26.60 -18.58
CA PRO A 657 -24.09 -25.16 -18.41
C PRO A 657 -25.02 -24.49 -17.38
N ALA A 658 -26.30 -24.87 -17.33
CA ALA A 658 -27.22 -24.34 -16.32
C ALA A 658 -26.80 -24.73 -14.88
N ARG A 659 -26.34 -25.97 -14.68
CA ARG A 659 -25.76 -26.40 -13.39
C ARG A 659 -24.50 -25.64 -13.02
N HIS A 660 -23.68 -25.30 -14.00
CA HIS A 660 -22.49 -24.47 -13.80
C HIS A 660 -22.92 -23.07 -13.32
N ALA A 661 -23.88 -22.43 -13.98
CA ALA A 661 -24.36 -21.10 -13.59
C ALA A 661 -24.96 -21.05 -12.17
N LEU A 662 -25.67 -22.11 -11.75
CA LEU A 662 -26.16 -22.24 -10.37
C LEU A 662 -25.01 -22.29 -9.36
N ARG A 663 -23.95 -23.06 -9.66
CA ARG A 663 -22.76 -23.14 -8.81
C ARG A 663 -22.01 -21.81 -8.76
N LEU A 664 -21.85 -21.13 -9.90
CA LEU A 664 -21.25 -19.80 -9.96
C LEU A 664 -22.03 -18.82 -9.07
N LEU A 665 -23.35 -18.75 -9.21
CA LEU A 665 -24.18 -17.92 -8.34
C LEU A 665 -23.99 -18.28 -6.86
N ALA A 666 -23.80 -19.56 -6.54
CA ALA A 666 -23.66 -20.00 -5.15
C ALA A 666 -22.36 -19.51 -4.48
N GLY A 667 -21.31 -19.27 -5.28
CA GLY A 667 -19.99 -18.81 -4.85
C GLY A 667 -19.87 -17.29 -4.74
N LEU A 668 -20.60 -16.55 -5.57
CA LEU A 668 -20.60 -15.08 -5.54
C LEU A 668 -21.25 -14.56 -4.25
N ASP A 669 -20.68 -13.52 -3.63
CA ASP A 669 -21.20 -12.94 -2.39
C ASP A 669 -21.44 -11.42 -2.47
N LYS A 670 -22.20 -10.89 -1.50
CA LYS A 670 -22.54 -9.47 -1.37
C LYS A 670 -21.46 -8.66 -0.64
N PHE A 671 -20.60 -9.29 0.16
CA PHE A 671 -19.64 -8.58 1.03
C PHE A 671 -18.26 -8.38 0.41
N SER A 672 -18.01 -8.92 -0.79
CA SER A 672 -16.82 -8.55 -1.56
C SER A 672 -17.13 -7.35 -2.48
N ASN A 673 -16.19 -6.41 -2.59
CA ASN A 673 -16.16 -5.37 -3.62
C ASN A 673 -15.93 -5.94 -5.04
N ARG A 674 -16.31 -7.20 -5.28
CA ARG A 674 -16.07 -8.04 -6.46
C ARG A 674 -17.34 -8.85 -6.78
N ASN A 675 -18.49 -8.19 -6.99
CA ASN A 675 -19.75 -8.91 -7.09
C ASN A 675 -20.59 -8.58 -8.33
N ASN A 676 -21.08 -9.62 -9.00
CA ASN A 676 -22.15 -9.57 -10.01
C ASN A 676 -23.33 -10.47 -9.61
N ARG A 677 -23.42 -10.84 -8.32
CA ARG A 677 -24.41 -11.79 -7.77
C ARG A 677 -25.85 -11.39 -8.08
N LYS A 678 -26.19 -10.11 -7.90
CA LYS A 678 -27.55 -9.59 -8.12
C LYS A 678 -27.94 -9.70 -9.59
N GLY A 679 -27.02 -9.37 -10.50
CA GLY A 679 -27.21 -9.50 -11.94
C GLY A 679 -27.43 -10.96 -12.34
N LEU A 680 -26.54 -11.87 -11.92
CA LEU A 680 -26.66 -13.30 -12.20
C LEU A 680 -27.95 -13.90 -11.62
N ARG A 681 -28.32 -13.55 -10.38
CA ARG A 681 -29.59 -14.00 -9.77
C ARG A 681 -30.80 -13.57 -10.58
N ARG A 682 -30.81 -12.33 -11.09
CA ARG A 682 -31.90 -11.82 -11.93
C ARG A 682 -31.96 -12.57 -13.26
N PHE A 683 -30.81 -12.76 -13.92
CA PHE A 683 -30.69 -13.57 -15.13
C PHE A 683 -31.25 -14.98 -14.93
N LEU A 684 -30.84 -15.69 -13.88
CA LEU A 684 -31.32 -17.05 -13.58
C LEU A 684 -32.83 -17.07 -13.27
N GLY A 685 -33.35 -16.02 -12.64
CA GLY A 685 -34.80 -15.85 -12.45
C GLY A 685 -35.55 -15.74 -13.77
N HIS A 686 -35.04 -14.94 -14.72
CA HIS A 686 -35.63 -14.85 -16.06
C HIS A 686 -35.47 -16.15 -16.86
N ALA A 687 -34.33 -16.84 -16.73
CA ALA A 687 -34.09 -18.12 -17.39
C ALA A 687 -35.07 -19.21 -16.92
N ARG A 688 -35.43 -19.26 -15.62
CA ARG A 688 -36.51 -20.12 -15.11
C ARG A 688 -37.82 -19.87 -15.84
N ASP A 689 -38.11 -18.60 -16.15
CA ASP A 689 -39.33 -18.19 -16.84
C ASP A 689 -39.21 -18.30 -18.38
N GLY A 690 -38.14 -18.92 -18.89
CA GLY A 690 -37.88 -19.13 -20.33
C GLY A 690 -37.28 -17.92 -21.07
N ASN A 691 -36.91 -16.86 -20.36
CA ASN A 691 -36.47 -15.58 -20.93
C ASN A 691 -34.94 -15.37 -20.81
N THR A 692 -34.16 -16.26 -21.41
CA THR A 692 -32.68 -16.27 -21.28
C THR A 692 -31.99 -15.06 -21.91
N LEU A 693 -32.60 -14.40 -22.90
CA LEU A 693 -32.01 -13.25 -23.61
C LEU A 693 -32.48 -11.88 -23.08
N ASN A 694 -33.23 -11.84 -21.97
CA ASN A 694 -33.84 -10.61 -21.46
C ASN A 694 -32.81 -9.49 -21.15
N TYR A 695 -31.59 -9.86 -20.75
CA TYR A 695 -30.54 -8.89 -20.41
C TYR A 695 -30.13 -8.01 -21.61
N ILE A 696 -30.22 -8.52 -22.85
CA ILE A 696 -29.89 -7.76 -24.07
C ILE A 696 -30.83 -6.55 -24.21
N GLN A 697 -32.11 -6.75 -23.89
CA GLN A 697 -33.17 -5.73 -23.99
C GLN A 697 -33.22 -4.82 -22.75
N HIS A 698 -32.30 -4.96 -21.79
CA HIS A 698 -32.30 -4.11 -20.60
C HIS A 698 -32.11 -2.63 -20.99
N PRO A 699 -32.84 -1.67 -20.38
CA PRO A 699 -32.78 -0.26 -20.77
C PRO A 699 -31.37 0.34 -20.80
N LEU A 700 -30.49 -0.05 -19.88
CA LEU A 700 -29.10 0.41 -19.86
C LEU A 700 -28.27 -0.13 -21.04
N ASN A 701 -28.47 -1.38 -21.43
CA ASN A 701 -27.82 -1.95 -22.62
C ASN A 701 -28.34 -1.29 -23.90
N GLN A 702 -29.64 -1.01 -23.97
CA GLN A 702 -30.22 -0.26 -25.09
C GLN A 702 -29.72 1.20 -25.14
N ALA A 703 -29.56 1.84 -23.98
CA ALA A 703 -28.98 3.17 -23.88
C ALA A 703 -27.51 3.18 -24.31
N TRP A 704 -26.75 2.12 -24.02
CA TRP A 704 -25.38 1.97 -24.52
C TRP A 704 -25.36 1.88 -26.05
N TYR A 705 -26.13 0.99 -26.67
CA TYR A 705 -26.20 0.92 -28.14
C TYR A 705 -26.65 2.24 -28.79
N ALA A 706 -27.55 2.99 -28.15
CA ALA A 706 -27.97 4.30 -28.64
C ALA A 706 -26.84 5.34 -28.62
N ARG A 707 -25.88 5.23 -27.68
CA ARG A 707 -24.68 6.07 -27.62
C ARG A 707 -23.58 5.61 -28.60
N HIS A 708 -23.57 4.34 -28.97
CA HIS A 708 -22.54 3.69 -29.82
C HIS A 708 -23.12 3.15 -31.13
N PRO A 709 -23.59 4.01 -32.06
CA PRO A 709 -24.24 3.56 -33.30
C PRO A 709 -23.27 2.80 -34.22
N ARG A 710 -21.95 3.04 -34.13
CA ARG A 710 -20.93 2.34 -34.92
C ARG A 710 -20.74 0.88 -34.51
N ALA A 711 -21.15 0.50 -33.30
CA ALA A 711 -21.15 -0.89 -32.87
C ALA A 711 -22.12 -1.77 -33.69
N GLN A 712 -23.04 -1.18 -34.48
CA GLN A 712 -24.00 -1.88 -35.33
C GLN A 712 -24.64 -3.09 -34.63
N GLN A 713 -25.54 -2.83 -33.67
CA GLN A 713 -26.10 -3.83 -32.75
C GLN A 713 -26.36 -5.22 -33.37
N ALA A 714 -27.04 -5.29 -34.52
CA ALA A 714 -27.35 -6.56 -35.17
C ALA A 714 -26.10 -7.32 -35.67
N ALA A 715 -25.11 -6.62 -36.23
CA ALA A 715 -23.87 -7.22 -36.70
C ALA A 715 -22.99 -7.68 -35.54
N TRP A 716 -22.86 -6.85 -34.49
CA TRP A 716 -22.11 -7.22 -33.28
C TRP A 716 -22.73 -8.40 -32.54
N GLN A 717 -24.05 -8.45 -32.42
CA GLN A 717 -24.74 -9.58 -31.80
C GLN A 717 -24.68 -10.86 -32.64
N ALA A 718 -24.59 -10.76 -33.97
CA ALA A 718 -24.46 -11.94 -34.82
C ALA A 718 -23.03 -12.51 -34.81
N GLY A 719 -22.03 -11.63 -34.87
CA GLY A 719 -20.63 -12.02 -35.07
C GLY A 719 -20.35 -12.62 -36.46
N LEU A 720 -19.19 -13.27 -36.57
CA LEU A 720 -18.77 -14.03 -37.75
C LEU A 720 -18.74 -15.52 -37.42
N GLN A 721 -18.68 -16.36 -38.45
CA GLN A 721 -18.40 -17.77 -38.31
C GLN A 721 -17.31 -18.17 -39.31
N CYS A 722 -16.12 -18.50 -38.78
CA CYS A 722 -14.95 -18.83 -39.59
C CYS A 722 -14.54 -20.29 -39.37
N LYS A 723 -14.31 -21.03 -40.45
CA LYS A 723 -13.70 -22.36 -40.40
C LYS A 723 -12.22 -22.25 -40.69
N VAL A 724 -11.40 -22.84 -39.83
CA VAL A 724 -9.95 -22.72 -39.88
C VAL A 724 -9.33 -24.10 -39.78
N GLN A 725 -8.42 -24.40 -40.70
CA GLN A 725 -7.62 -25.62 -40.65
C GLN A 725 -6.38 -25.34 -39.82
N THR A 726 -6.19 -26.12 -38.75
CA THR A 726 -5.03 -26.00 -37.86
C THR A 726 -4.26 -27.31 -37.83
N ALA A 727 -3.04 -27.29 -37.32
CA ALA A 727 -2.28 -28.51 -37.07
C ALA A 727 -3.00 -29.48 -36.10
N GLN A 728 -3.99 -28.99 -35.35
CA GLN A 728 -4.79 -29.74 -34.37
C GLN A 728 -6.13 -30.24 -34.95
N GLY A 729 -6.39 -30.00 -36.25
CA GLY A 729 -7.62 -30.32 -36.96
C GLY A 729 -8.45 -29.09 -37.32
N ASP A 730 -9.61 -29.32 -37.93
CA ASP A 730 -10.52 -28.25 -38.33
C ASP A 730 -11.23 -27.65 -37.11
N LEU A 731 -11.16 -26.33 -36.99
CA LEU A 731 -11.78 -25.53 -35.93
C LEU A 731 -12.85 -24.60 -36.52
N THR A 732 -13.92 -24.38 -35.77
CA THR A 732 -14.92 -23.35 -36.06
C THR A 732 -14.83 -22.27 -34.99
N LEU A 733 -14.56 -21.03 -35.41
CA LEU A 733 -14.56 -19.84 -34.57
C LEU A 733 -15.90 -19.12 -34.74
N ALA A 734 -16.62 -18.91 -33.65
CA ALA A 734 -17.85 -18.11 -33.64
C ALA A 734 -18.14 -17.55 -32.24
N PHE A 735 -18.92 -16.46 -32.17
CA PHE A 735 -19.45 -15.99 -30.90
C PHE A 735 -20.34 -17.03 -30.22
N GLU A 736 -20.26 -17.09 -28.90
CA GLU A 736 -21.13 -17.91 -28.09
C GLU A 736 -22.47 -17.20 -27.85
N HIS A 737 -23.55 -17.89 -28.24
CA HIS A 737 -24.91 -17.37 -28.16
C HIS A 737 -25.74 -18.02 -27.06
N ASP A 738 -25.31 -19.16 -26.51
CA ASP A 738 -25.93 -19.72 -25.30
C ASP A 738 -25.42 -18.95 -24.07
N PRO A 739 -26.30 -18.18 -23.39
CA PRO A 739 -25.93 -17.42 -22.20
C PRO A 739 -25.31 -18.27 -21.08
N PHE A 740 -25.68 -19.55 -20.98
CA PHE A 740 -25.10 -20.44 -19.98
C PHE A 740 -23.68 -20.89 -20.37
N GLU A 741 -23.39 -21.07 -21.66
CA GLU A 741 -22.03 -21.40 -22.12
C GLU A 741 -21.08 -20.19 -22.07
N VAL A 742 -21.59 -18.96 -22.19
CA VAL A 742 -20.81 -17.74 -21.91
C VAL A 742 -20.24 -17.78 -20.48
N LEU A 743 -21.07 -18.14 -19.49
CA LEU A 743 -20.64 -18.26 -18.10
C LEU A 743 -19.58 -19.35 -17.88
N MET A 744 -19.41 -20.28 -18.82
CA MET A 744 -18.40 -21.34 -18.77
C MET A 744 -17.04 -20.91 -19.32
N MET A 745 -16.87 -19.67 -19.81
CA MET A 745 -15.64 -19.20 -20.48
C MET A 745 -14.36 -19.47 -19.71
N GLY A 746 -14.38 -19.26 -18.40
CA GLY A 746 -13.22 -19.54 -17.56
C GLY A 746 -13.00 -21.03 -17.34
N THR A 747 -14.07 -21.81 -17.19
CA THR A 747 -13.99 -23.25 -16.94
C THR A 747 -13.56 -24.05 -18.17
N TYR A 748 -13.99 -23.66 -19.37
CA TYR A 748 -13.52 -24.32 -20.59
C TYR A 748 -12.03 -24.06 -20.83
N ALA A 749 -11.61 -22.80 -20.72
CA ALA A 749 -10.23 -22.39 -21.01
C ALA A 749 -9.25 -22.59 -19.84
N GLY A 750 -9.73 -22.82 -18.62
CA GLY A 750 -8.90 -22.94 -17.42
C GLY A 750 -8.24 -21.63 -16.99
N SER A 751 -8.96 -20.51 -17.11
CA SER A 751 -8.50 -19.18 -16.68
C SER A 751 -9.15 -18.76 -15.35
N CYS A 752 -8.63 -17.71 -14.69
CA CYS A 752 -9.12 -17.16 -13.42
C CYS A 752 -10.61 -16.74 -13.38
N LEU A 753 -11.29 -16.74 -14.54
CA LEU A 753 -12.74 -16.54 -14.69
C LEU A 753 -13.58 -17.80 -14.39
N GLY A 754 -12.95 -18.95 -14.12
CA GLY A 754 -13.63 -20.20 -13.78
C GLY A 754 -14.18 -20.19 -12.35
N ILE A 755 -15.16 -21.06 -12.05
CA ILE A 755 -15.65 -21.22 -10.67
C ILE A 755 -14.50 -21.63 -9.75
N GLY A 756 -14.23 -20.84 -8.72
CA GLY A 756 -13.09 -21.04 -7.80
C GLY A 756 -11.84 -20.24 -8.16
N GLY A 757 -11.86 -19.49 -9.26
CA GLY A 757 -10.83 -18.54 -9.64
C GLY A 757 -11.06 -17.16 -9.00
N LEU A 758 -10.00 -16.35 -8.96
CA LEU A 758 -9.98 -15.04 -8.29
C LEU A 758 -10.94 -13.99 -8.93
N CYS A 759 -11.32 -14.21 -10.19
CA CYS A 759 -12.06 -13.28 -11.05
C CYS A 759 -13.34 -13.89 -11.64
N ASP A 760 -13.92 -14.91 -11.00
CA ASP A 760 -15.12 -15.63 -11.46
C ASP A 760 -16.35 -14.73 -11.71
N TYR A 761 -16.49 -13.65 -10.95
CA TYR A 761 -17.53 -12.63 -11.13
C TYR A 761 -17.50 -11.96 -12.50
N SER A 762 -16.33 -11.88 -13.14
CA SER A 762 -16.14 -11.21 -14.43
C SER A 762 -16.77 -12.00 -15.59
N ALA A 763 -16.91 -13.33 -15.47
CA ALA A 763 -17.70 -14.12 -16.43
C ALA A 763 -19.17 -13.67 -16.50
N VAL A 764 -19.72 -13.16 -15.38
CA VAL A 764 -21.07 -12.59 -15.35
C VAL A 764 -21.13 -11.24 -16.07
N ALA A 765 -20.07 -10.43 -15.98
CA ALA A 765 -20.01 -9.16 -16.73
C ALA A 765 -19.95 -9.40 -18.24
N CYS A 766 -19.17 -10.39 -18.66
CA CYS A 766 -19.09 -10.82 -20.06
C CYS A 766 -20.43 -11.36 -20.59
N LEU A 767 -21.31 -11.87 -19.71
CA LEU A 767 -22.68 -12.22 -20.06
C LEU A 767 -23.59 -10.98 -20.13
N LEU A 768 -23.62 -10.17 -19.06
CA LEU A 768 -24.69 -9.17 -18.89
C LEU A 768 -24.49 -7.91 -19.73
N ASP A 769 -23.25 -7.50 -19.98
CA ASP A 769 -22.93 -6.26 -20.66
C ASP A 769 -22.85 -6.50 -22.17
N VAL A 770 -23.69 -5.81 -22.93
CA VAL A 770 -23.81 -6.04 -24.39
C VAL A 770 -22.61 -5.60 -25.21
N ASN A 771 -21.68 -4.82 -24.63
CA ASN A 771 -20.45 -4.41 -25.28
C ASN A 771 -19.34 -5.48 -25.22
N LYS A 772 -19.61 -6.66 -24.64
CA LYS A 772 -18.66 -7.77 -24.50
C LYS A 772 -19.18 -9.01 -25.22
N GLN A 773 -18.29 -9.77 -25.87
CA GLN A 773 -18.61 -11.02 -26.56
C GLN A 773 -17.54 -12.07 -26.32
N VAL A 774 -17.96 -13.32 -26.14
CA VAL A 774 -17.04 -14.46 -26.00
C VAL A 774 -16.97 -15.21 -27.32
N LEU A 775 -15.77 -15.29 -27.88
CA LEU A 775 -15.46 -16.03 -29.09
C LEU A 775 -14.86 -17.39 -28.71
N TYR A 776 -15.48 -18.48 -29.15
CA TYR A 776 -14.94 -19.83 -28.96
C TYR A 776 -14.43 -20.42 -30.26
N ALA A 777 -13.32 -21.15 -30.16
CA ALA A 777 -12.90 -22.11 -31.16
C ALA A 777 -13.37 -23.51 -30.73
N ARG A 778 -14.16 -24.18 -31.58
CA ARG A 778 -14.65 -25.55 -31.36
C ARG A 778 -14.08 -26.50 -32.39
N ASN A 779 -13.71 -27.69 -31.96
CA ASN A 779 -13.35 -28.77 -32.89
C ASN A 779 -14.61 -29.41 -33.52
N GLU A 780 -14.41 -30.39 -34.41
CA GLU A 780 -15.50 -31.13 -35.08
C GLU A 780 -16.48 -31.81 -34.11
N GLN A 781 -16.07 -32.11 -32.89
CA GLN A 781 -16.92 -32.71 -31.85
C GLN A 781 -17.70 -31.66 -31.04
N GLY A 782 -17.58 -30.37 -31.40
CA GLY A 782 -18.20 -29.25 -30.68
C GLY A 782 -17.51 -28.88 -29.37
N LYS A 783 -16.36 -29.47 -29.06
CA LYS A 783 -15.60 -29.20 -27.83
C LYS A 783 -14.84 -27.88 -27.98
N VAL A 784 -14.98 -26.98 -27.01
CA VAL A 784 -14.18 -25.75 -26.92
C VAL A 784 -12.70 -26.11 -26.72
N VAL A 785 -11.84 -25.62 -27.61
CA VAL A 785 -10.38 -25.78 -27.53
C VAL A 785 -9.68 -24.49 -27.10
N ALA A 786 -10.24 -23.33 -27.47
CA ALA A 786 -9.72 -22.02 -27.13
C ALA A 786 -10.84 -20.98 -27.05
N ARG A 787 -10.58 -19.87 -26.37
CA ARG A 787 -11.50 -18.73 -26.25
C ARG A 787 -10.76 -17.40 -26.35
N GLN A 788 -11.47 -16.37 -26.81
CA GLN A 788 -11.06 -14.97 -26.72
C GLN A 788 -12.25 -14.13 -26.24
N LEU A 789 -11.99 -13.16 -25.36
CA LEU A 789 -12.97 -12.12 -25.03
C LEU A 789 -12.74 -10.96 -26.01
N LEU A 790 -13.81 -10.42 -26.58
CA LEU A 790 -13.79 -9.19 -27.37
C LEU A 790 -14.71 -8.16 -26.70
N ALA A 791 -14.33 -6.89 -26.74
CA ALA A 791 -15.18 -5.81 -26.28
C ALA A 791 -15.17 -4.62 -27.23
N ILE A 792 -16.20 -3.78 -27.15
CA ILE A 792 -16.22 -2.46 -27.76
C ILE A 792 -16.05 -1.43 -26.63
N ASP A 793 -15.06 -0.56 -26.77
CA ASP A 793 -14.77 0.52 -25.83
C ASP A 793 -15.68 1.75 -26.05
N GLU A 794 -15.58 2.76 -25.19
CA GLU A 794 -16.36 4.01 -25.32
C GLU A 794 -15.91 4.87 -26.53
N GLY A 795 -14.78 4.54 -27.16
CA GLY A 795 -14.25 5.15 -28.39
C GLY A 795 -14.74 4.50 -29.69
N ASP A 796 -15.65 3.53 -29.61
CA ASP A 796 -16.10 2.67 -30.72
C ASP A 796 -14.93 1.90 -31.39
N GLN A 797 -13.98 1.40 -30.60
CA GLN A 797 -12.89 0.53 -31.03
C GLN A 797 -13.09 -0.91 -30.54
N LEU A 798 -12.66 -1.88 -31.35
CA LEU A 798 -12.65 -3.30 -30.97
C LEU A 798 -11.41 -3.60 -30.13
N VAL A 799 -11.62 -3.98 -28.87
CA VAL A 799 -10.56 -4.45 -27.96
C VAL A 799 -10.56 -5.97 -27.96
N CYS A 800 -9.42 -6.56 -28.32
CA CYS A 800 -9.20 -8.00 -28.35
C CYS A 800 -8.36 -8.42 -27.15
N PHE A 801 -8.90 -9.24 -26.24
CA PHE A 801 -8.18 -9.75 -25.07
C PHE A 801 -7.39 -11.03 -25.40
N ALA A 802 -6.60 -11.53 -24.45
CA ALA A 802 -5.73 -12.68 -24.68
C ALA A 802 -6.52 -13.96 -25.06
N VAL A 803 -5.89 -14.80 -25.89
CA VAL A 803 -6.41 -16.11 -26.29
C VAL A 803 -6.03 -17.15 -25.23
N TYR A 804 -7.03 -17.84 -24.69
CA TYR A 804 -6.82 -18.88 -23.67
C TYR A 804 -7.22 -20.29 -24.16
N PRO A 805 -6.55 -21.35 -23.69
CA PRO A 805 -5.41 -21.32 -22.77
C PRO A 805 -4.15 -20.74 -23.43
N GLY A 806 -3.25 -20.12 -22.68
CA GLY A 806 -2.12 -19.37 -23.26
C GLY A 806 -1.14 -20.21 -24.10
N ASN A 807 -1.16 -21.53 -23.91
CA ASN A 807 -0.32 -22.51 -24.61
C ASN A 807 -0.94 -23.06 -25.92
N VAL A 808 -2.01 -22.46 -26.44
CA VAL A 808 -2.51 -22.79 -27.78
C VAL A 808 -1.46 -22.46 -28.85
N SER A 809 -1.51 -23.18 -29.97
CA SER A 809 -0.56 -23.01 -31.07
C SER A 809 -0.73 -21.67 -31.79
N GLN A 810 0.33 -21.21 -32.46
CA GLN A 810 0.36 -19.90 -33.12
C GLN A 810 -0.63 -19.78 -34.29
N ASP A 811 -0.92 -20.88 -34.99
CA ASP A 811 -1.96 -20.92 -36.03
C ASP A 811 -3.36 -20.63 -35.46
N VAL A 812 -3.69 -21.15 -34.26
CA VAL A 812 -4.92 -20.81 -33.55
C VAL A 812 -4.93 -19.33 -33.17
N LYS A 813 -3.84 -18.80 -32.60
CA LYS A 813 -3.75 -17.37 -32.26
C LYS A 813 -3.95 -16.47 -33.48
N ALA A 814 -3.31 -16.79 -34.61
CA ALA A 814 -3.45 -16.07 -35.87
C ALA A 814 -4.91 -16.09 -36.41
N ALA A 815 -5.63 -17.19 -36.20
CA ALA A 815 -7.04 -17.31 -36.57
C ALA A 815 -7.94 -16.34 -35.78
N PHE A 816 -7.73 -16.22 -34.47
CA PHE A 816 -8.44 -15.25 -33.62
C PHE A 816 -8.14 -13.81 -34.04
N LYS A 817 -6.87 -13.49 -34.34
CA LYS A 817 -6.48 -12.17 -34.87
C LYS A 817 -7.20 -11.85 -36.19
N THR A 818 -7.20 -12.80 -37.12
CA THR A 818 -7.89 -12.65 -38.42
C THR A 818 -9.37 -12.41 -38.22
N TYR A 819 -10.03 -13.18 -37.35
CA TYR A 819 -11.44 -12.98 -36.99
C TYR A 819 -11.68 -11.56 -36.45
N GLY A 820 -10.83 -11.05 -35.54
CA GLY A 820 -10.96 -9.71 -34.98
C GLY A 820 -10.85 -8.61 -36.03
N LEU A 821 -9.90 -8.73 -36.96
CA LEU A 821 -9.72 -7.77 -38.08
C LEU A 821 -10.92 -7.79 -39.04
N GLU A 822 -11.40 -8.98 -39.39
CA GLU A 822 -12.58 -9.14 -40.25
C GLU A 822 -13.84 -8.59 -39.58
N LEU A 823 -14.01 -8.84 -38.29
CA LEU A 823 -15.14 -8.33 -37.52
C LEU A 823 -15.10 -6.80 -37.43
N ALA A 824 -13.95 -6.21 -37.11
CA ALA A 824 -13.79 -4.76 -37.07
C ALA A 824 -14.12 -4.12 -38.43
N THR A 825 -13.68 -4.76 -39.52
CA THR A 825 -14.01 -4.35 -40.89
C THR A 825 -15.52 -4.41 -41.17
N GLN A 826 -16.19 -5.49 -40.76
CA GLN A 826 -17.64 -5.65 -40.91
C GLN A 826 -18.42 -4.59 -40.13
N LEU A 827 -17.97 -4.28 -38.92
CA LEU A 827 -18.58 -3.27 -38.05
C LEU A 827 -18.24 -1.83 -38.45
N GLY A 828 -17.23 -1.63 -39.29
CA GLY A 828 -16.75 -0.29 -39.67
C GLY A 828 -16.07 0.46 -38.52
N ILE A 829 -15.42 -0.28 -37.62
CA ILE A 829 -14.62 0.24 -36.49
C ILE A 829 -13.16 -0.19 -36.61
N THR A 830 -12.29 0.40 -35.79
CA THR A 830 -10.85 0.04 -35.73
C THR A 830 -10.57 -0.91 -34.58
N VAL A 831 -9.58 -1.79 -34.74
CA VAL A 831 -9.04 -2.57 -33.63
C VAL A 831 -8.12 -1.68 -32.80
N TYR A 832 -8.27 -1.70 -31.47
CA TYR A 832 -7.36 -1.01 -30.55
C TYR A 832 -5.92 -1.53 -30.72
N GLN A 833 -4.94 -0.64 -30.65
CA GLN A 833 -3.52 -0.95 -30.67
C GLN A 833 -2.87 -0.17 -29.54
N ASP A 834 -2.06 -0.84 -28.73
CA ASP A 834 -1.40 -0.19 -27.60
C ASP A 834 -0.23 0.67 -28.11
N GLY A 835 -0.23 1.96 -27.78
CA GLY A 835 0.83 2.91 -28.08
C GLY A 835 0.94 3.96 -26.99
N ASP A 836 2.06 4.68 -26.96
CA ASP A 836 2.50 5.54 -25.84
C ASP A 836 1.47 6.61 -25.37
N ASP A 837 0.44 6.93 -26.17
CA ASP A 837 -0.61 7.93 -25.88
C ASP A 837 -2.06 7.40 -25.99
N SER A 838 -2.28 6.10 -26.25
CA SER A 838 -3.64 5.53 -26.35
C SER A 838 -4.03 4.79 -25.08
N SER A 839 -5.20 5.09 -24.53
CA SER A 839 -5.88 4.25 -23.54
C SER A 839 -7.28 3.89 -24.04
N TYR A 840 -7.73 2.67 -23.74
CA TYR A 840 -9.10 2.23 -24.00
C TYR A 840 -9.94 2.29 -22.71
N ASP A 841 -11.25 2.44 -22.86
CA ASP A 841 -12.21 2.41 -21.74
C ASP A 841 -13.41 1.54 -22.10
N VAL A 842 -13.45 0.31 -21.58
CA VAL A 842 -14.58 -0.60 -21.79
C VAL A 842 -15.57 -0.45 -20.64
N ALA A 843 -16.71 0.19 -20.93
CA ALA A 843 -17.73 0.43 -19.93
C ALA A 843 -18.29 -0.86 -19.31
N THR A 844 -18.58 -0.78 -18.01
CA THR A 844 -19.38 -1.76 -17.26
C THR A 844 -20.83 -1.27 -17.20
N ILE A 845 -21.78 -2.01 -17.77
CA ILE A 845 -23.14 -1.51 -18.09
C ILE A 845 -24.20 -1.98 -17.09
N LEU A 846 -24.40 -3.31 -17.00
CA LEU A 846 -25.33 -3.97 -16.08
C LEU A 846 -24.59 -4.62 -14.91
N ALA A 847 -23.39 -5.13 -15.18
CA ALA A 847 -22.49 -5.60 -14.15
C ALA A 847 -22.10 -4.46 -13.22
N GLN A 848 -21.54 -4.80 -12.05
CA GLN A 848 -20.95 -3.83 -11.14
C GLN A 848 -19.44 -3.80 -11.30
N ASN A 849 -18.83 -4.98 -11.49
CA ASN A 849 -17.39 -5.12 -11.61
C ASN A 849 -17.05 -6.05 -12.78
N TRP A 850 -15.94 -5.76 -13.43
CA TRP A 850 -15.35 -6.55 -14.49
C TRP A 850 -13.83 -6.56 -14.31
N TRP A 851 -13.22 -7.72 -14.57
CA TRP A 851 -11.77 -7.87 -14.53
C TRP A 851 -11.24 -7.67 -15.94
N ASP A 852 -10.38 -6.66 -16.09
CA ASP A 852 -9.67 -6.32 -17.30
C ASP A 852 -8.23 -6.83 -17.17
N ASP A 853 -7.85 -7.82 -17.99
CA ASP A 853 -6.51 -8.41 -18.03
C ASP A 853 -5.60 -7.78 -19.09
N GLY A 854 -6.02 -6.66 -19.68
CA GLY A 854 -5.27 -5.94 -20.71
C GLY A 854 -5.54 -6.46 -22.14
N PRO A 855 -5.31 -5.63 -23.15
CA PRO A 855 -5.47 -6.02 -24.55
C PRO A 855 -4.38 -7.03 -24.90
N TRP A 856 -4.71 -7.95 -25.81
CA TRP A 856 -3.75 -8.94 -26.28
C TRP A 856 -2.62 -8.28 -27.06
N GLN A 857 -1.41 -8.35 -26.52
CA GLN A 857 -0.18 -7.98 -27.21
C GLN A 857 0.44 -9.23 -27.82
N GLU A 858 0.83 -9.17 -29.09
CA GLU A 858 1.62 -10.24 -29.70
C GLU A 858 3.03 -10.21 -29.11
N GLU A 859 3.55 -11.39 -28.73
CA GLU A 859 4.99 -11.59 -28.51
C GLU A 859 5.73 -11.73 -29.84
#